data_AF-A0AAE8M9M3-F1
#
_entry.id   AF-A0AAE8M9M3-F1
#
_cell.length_a   1.000
_cell.length_b   1.000
_cell.length_c   1.000
_cell.angle_alpha   90.00
_cell.angle_beta   90.00
_cell.angle_gamma   90.00
#
_symmetry.space_group_name_H-M   'P 1'
#
loop_
_entity.id
_entity.type
_entity.pdbx_description
1 polymer ?
#
loop_
_entity_poly.entity_id
_entity_poly.type
_entity_poly.pdbx_seq_one_letter_code
_entity_poly.pdbx_strand_id
1 'polypeptide(L)'
;MNYIRQNLQTDFFNKLKPALRNVPSHQFKNPVLCVKAFIQDGDSPDDDDGTYEANRRYPRVELLVSHRITICSGNISDSESEGTCQSAPNAHTQSQPLGDNALNHDGHARVSKTPDATSFPSRKRKGGLRLAPVSDLASVDDDISSRRQMQVGQENFPKRAKVKPDGVFQARELSLNKFIVGIWEQIHSGLVLEPLVLTEQVHLISPGTIDDDTDQSSGQSLAAIDIQGQANHTVESFSRSNLFCRRVTQASRTCRSTEVIVQARWVELFDSYIEYLGSTNPELSPTKSRMRAIAEACTDFGWTEKELRNKMAIWRGYKEIKDALGWAALVFSGMGLYRLCKYRIGFDVDKFYKARALRLRMELAADTLHPNWRQLLAIVGESTQRTFLGHPHDWVVHQDGSDPVPLRSTYLKYDPQFTFEHIDESVLDTTSWGADDPRWIPPPNTAVCIAGTNICDLCGQSQSNEAALNACKCFPGFFGGPRLPSAVQIFRTSNGRNNGLQALVPFERGVVIGEFVGLVTKGIEDQDVLDSQVAGRKYQIWQGRQGNFTRFANHSCKPNAQFEKFTWLGTQHILLKIPLASYLFTRLKQAGTRHMYGVPGDFTLKALDHLPRSGIQFVGCCNELNAGYAADGYARSQRHRSKTGLGALITTYGVGELSAANAIAGSYAEYLPVVHIVGTPSQQARRLSGSSVGGKRPHRHIHHTLADSRISVYREIAEKLTVAQLDLATVESEEVPDRVDWVLSQALHHSRPVYIEMPSDVVDTEVPSHALEIPIDQNSIFNDTNKSGSTKQAEQILEKLYSAKRPLILVDRGDGTELLRHQINNLVQKSGIPTVSLPSGASMVDNSLPNYFGVYSGPIGAVDLTSAVKSADLVLAFGCQFSDTQTLGWAVLPERDVMVVIGRNHIEDEEADVGCVLVEVTKRLDKGRLQKQDTTSWGEFRFQPSHSLVPEKPINQDAFYIHLGQHLQQNDTVLLANATPIIGGRDFVLPPSSQLIASGMWFSIGHMLPAALGVAQAKTNEGSSGRTILLDGDGSFQMTAQELSTIIHNRVDVIIFIINNSGYTYERYIHGMDEEYNDVAPWNYSAASQLFGQPESYPIQSCRVETWKDLDRILNSECFIQGKGLTLVDVVMDKYDISEKAKVLFEFAGKQL
;
A
#
# COMPACT_ATOMS: atom_id res chain seq x y z
N MET A 1 -7.45 48.46 -11.10
CA MET A 1 -8.49 48.54 -10.04
C MET A 1 -9.49 49.67 -10.22
N ASN A 2 -9.21 50.93 -9.84
CA ASN A 2 -10.27 51.97 -9.72
C ASN A 2 -11.10 52.21 -11.00
N TYR A 3 -10.50 52.21 -12.19
CA TYR A 3 -11.25 52.30 -13.47
C TYR A 3 -12.24 51.15 -13.70
N ILE A 4 -11.90 49.93 -13.28
CA ILE A 4 -12.78 48.74 -13.34
C ILE A 4 -13.90 48.88 -12.30
N ARG A 5 -13.56 49.25 -11.06
CA ARG A 5 -14.53 49.54 -9.98
C ARG A 5 -15.53 50.60 -10.40
N GLN A 6 -15.06 51.66 -11.06
CA GLN A 6 -15.88 52.76 -11.56
C GLN A 6 -16.80 52.29 -12.69
N ASN A 7 -16.30 51.66 -13.76
CA ASN A 7 -17.14 51.11 -14.84
C ASN A 7 -18.15 50.07 -14.35
N LEU A 8 -17.77 49.21 -13.38
CA LEU A 8 -18.71 48.28 -12.76
C LEU A 8 -19.86 49.03 -12.05
N GLN A 9 -19.57 50.13 -11.34
CA GLN A 9 -20.60 50.94 -10.68
C GLN A 9 -21.42 51.79 -11.66
N THR A 10 -20.78 52.52 -12.56
CA THR A 10 -21.43 53.51 -13.44
C THR A 10 -22.12 52.90 -14.65
N ASP A 11 -21.65 51.75 -15.13
CA ASP A 11 -22.14 51.14 -16.36
C ASP A 11 -22.80 49.77 -16.12
N PHE A 12 -22.08 48.79 -15.53
CA PHE A 12 -22.63 47.45 -15.31
C PHE A 12 -23.80 47.45 -14.31
N PHE A 13 -23.61 47.93 -13.07
CA PHE A 13 -24.68 47.92 -12.05
C PHE A 13 -25.82 48.87 -12.39
N ASN A 14 -25.55 49.99 -13.05
CA ASN A 14 -26.58 50.91 -13.54
C ASN A 14 -27.41 50.33 -14.70
N LYS A 15 -26.86 49.45 -15.54
CA LYS A 15 -27.61 48.70 -16.57
C LYS A 15 -28.31 47.46 -16.01
N LEU A 16 -27.72 46.81 -14.99
CA LEU A 16 -28.31 45.66 -14.30
C LEU A 16 -29.58 46.03 -13.51
N LYS A 17 -29.59 47.21 -12.87
CA LYS A 17 -30.70 47.70 -12.04
C LYS A 17 -32.05 47.85 -12.78
N PRO A 18 -32.14 48.40 -14.01
CA PRO A 18 -33.36 48.37 -14.81
C PRO A 18 -33.65 46.99 -15.42
N ALA A 19 -32.64 46.21 -15.84
CA ALA A 19 -32.86 44.87 -16.38
C ALA A 19 -33.60 43.94 -15.38
N LEU A 20 -33.28 44.08 -14.09
CA LEU A 20 -33.93 43.35 -13.00
C LEU A 20 -35.34 43.86 -12.62
N ARG A 21 -35.85 44.96 -13.22
CA ARG A 21 -37.23 45.43 -12.95
C ARG A 21 -38.30 44.55 -13.59
N ASN A 22 -37.96 43.78 -14.62
CA ASN A 22 -38.92 42.96 -15.37
C ASN A 22 -39.06 41.53 -14.81
N VAL A 23 -38.46 41.22 -13.65
CA VAL A 23 -38.60 39.91 -12.99
C VAL A 23 -39.90 39.90 -12.18
N PRO A 24 -40.83 38.93 -12.40
CA PRO A 24 -42.12 38.90 -11.71
C PRO A 24 -41.95 38.63 -10.21
N SER A 25 -42.08 39.68 -9.40
CA SER A 25 -41.66 39.70 -7.99
C SER A 25 -42.68 39.12 -7.00
N HIS A 26 -43.85 38.69 -7.46
CA HIS A 26 -44.99 38.29 -6.60
C HIS A 26 -44.74 37.07 -5.69
N GLN A 27 -43.64 36.32 -5.88
CA GLN A 27 -43.26 35.19 -5.04
C GLN A 27 -42.28 35.53 -3.90
N PHE A 28 -41.73 36.76 -3.85
CA PHE A 28 -40.66 37.12 -2.92
C PHE A 28 -41.02 38.33 -2.05
N LYS A 29 -41.13 38.14 -0.73
CA LYS A 29 -41.61 39.16 0.21
C LYS A 29 -40.67 40.35 0.48
N ASN A 30 -39.37 40.23 0.18
CA ASN A 30 -38.40 41.35 0.24
C ASN A 30 -37.07 40.96 -0.47
N PRO A 31 -37.04 40.89 -1.82
CA PRO A 31 -35.86 40.48 -2.58
C PRO A 31 -34.77 41.58 -2.62
N VAL A 32 -33.66 41.32 -1.92
CA VAL A 32 -32.44 42.14 -1.98
C VAL A 32 -31.35 41.34 -2.70
N LEU A 33 -31.06 41.68 -3.96
CA LEU A 33 -29.98 41.05 -4.69
C LEU A 33 -28.65 41.66 -4.26
N CYS A 34 -27.75 40.83 -3.70
CA CYS A 34 -26.42 41.25 -3.28
C CYS A 34 -25.38 40.72 -4.27
N VAL A 35 -24.93 41.55 -5.19
CA VAL A 35 -23.91 41.18 -6.18
C VAL A 35 -22.53 41.57 -5.66
N LYS A 36 -21.56 40.66 -5.79
CA LYS A 36 -20.16 40.84 -5.41
C LYS A 36 -19.28 40.55 -6.62
N ALA A 37 -18.50 41.53 -7.04
CA ALA A 37 -17.47 41.36 -8.05
C ALA A 37 -16.11 41.19 -7.35
N PHE A 38 -15.37 40.15 -7.71
CA PHE A 38 -14.02 39.88 -7.22
C PHE A 38 -13.04 40.02 -8.38
N ILE A 39 -11.77 40.30 -8.08
CA ILE A 39 -10.68 40.00 -9.01
C ILE A 39 -9.88 38.83 -8.46
N GLN A 40 -9.40 37.99 -9.37
CA GLN A 40 -8.47 36.91 -9.14
C GLN A 40 -7.40 37.04 -10.21
N ASP A 41 -6.14 37.16 -9.79
CA ASP A 41 -5.02 37.12 -10.73
C ASP A 41 -4.97 35.71 -11.34
N GLY A 42 -4.88 35.63 -12.67
CA GLY A 42 -4.78 34.38 -13.41
C GLY A 42 -3.48 34.35 -14.18
N ASP A 43 -2.60 33.43 -13.83
CA ASP A 43 -1.30 33.29 -14.47
C ASP A 43 -1.46 32.67 -15.88
N SER A 44 -0.93 33.36 -16.88
CA SER A 44 -0.83 32.88 -18.26
C SER A 44 0.45 32.05 -18.43
N PRO A 45 0.49 31.04 -19.32
CA PRO A 45 1.76 30.53 -19.83
C PRO A 45 2.51 31.61 -20.65
N ASP A 46 3.80 31.33 -20.87
CA ASP A 46 4.78 31.95 -21.80
C ASP A 46 5.74 33.02 -21.21
N ASP A 47 6.87 32.50 -20.72
CA ASP A 47 8.29 32.93 -20.76
C ASP A 47 8.87 34.31 -20.30
N ASP A 48 10.09 34.15 -19.78
CA ASP A 48 11.30 35.00 -19.71
C ASP A 48 11.51 36.20 -18.74
N ASP A 49 12.47 35.94 -17.84
CA ASP A 49 13.61 36.76 -17.36
C ASP A 49 13.42 37.99 -16.41
N GLY A 50 14.47 38.28 -15.63
CA GLY A 50 14.81 39.67 -15.29
C GLY A 50 14.47 40.29 -13.91
N THR A 51 14.39 39.51 -12.82
CA THR A 51 14.60 39.96 -11.40
C THR A 51 14.11 41.37 -10.92
N TYR A 52 13.15 41.42 -9.97
CA TYR A 52 13.39 41.89 -8.57
C TYR A 52 12.12 41.75 -7.68
N GLU A 53 12.35 41.34 -6.42
CA GLU A 53 11.47 41.27 -5.23
C GLU A 53 9.94 41.55 -5.29
N ALA A 54 9.10 40.58 -4.85
CA ALA A 54 8.36 40.65 -3.57
C ALA A 54 7.23 39.59 -3.36
N ASN A 55 7.16 39.05 -2.13
CA ASN A 55 6.02 38.41 -1.43
C ASN A 55 4.67 38.16 -2.16
N ARG A 56 4.38 36.89 -2.49
CA ARG A 56 3.00 36.32 -2.60
C ARG A 56 3.03 34.91 -1.98
N ARG A 57 2.26 34.51 -0.96
CA ARG A 57 0.82 34.63 -0.61
C ARG A 57 -0.11 33.92 -1.60
N TYR A 58 -0.97 33.04 -1.06
CA TYR A 58 -2.16 32.49 -1.74
C TYR A 58 -2.97 33.61 -2.44
N PRO A 59 -3.62 33.32 -3.58
CA PRO A 59 -4.28 34.33 -4.39
C PRO A 59 -5.29 35.14 -3.57
N ARG A 60 -5.02 36.44 -3.44
CA ARG A 60 -5.91 37.38 -2.75
C ARG A 60 -7.14 37.63 -3.62
N VAL A 61 -8.19 36.85 -3.39
CA VAL A 61 -9.54 37.10 -3.92
C VAL A 61 -10.10 38.37 -3.26
N GLU A 62 -9.74 39.53 -3.83
CA GLU A 62 -10.12 40.82 -3.27
C GLU A 62 -11.50 41.26 -3.80
N LEU A 63 -12.39 41.63 -2.88
CA LEU A 63 -13.74 42.08 -3.18
C LEU A 63 -13.69 43.47 -3.84
N LEU A 64 -13.66 43.48 -5.17
CA LEU A 64 -13.53 44.68 -6.00
C LEU A 64 -14.63 45.69 -5.69
N VAL A 65 -15.89 45.23 -5.65
CA VAL A 65 -17.04 45.98 -5.13
C VAL A 65 -18.18 45.02 -4.76
N SER A 66 -18.98 45.40 -3.74
CA SER A 66 -20.27 44.78 -3.44
C SER A 66 -21.38 45.82 -3.65
N HIS A 67 -22.47 45.45 -4.30
CA HIS A 67 -23.63 46.31 -4.47
C HIS A 67 -24.91 45.56 -4.09
N ARG A 68 -25.71 46.14 -3.18
CA ARG A 68 -27.06 45.66 -2.88
C ARG A 68 -28.06 46.40 -3.75
N ILE A 69 -28.72 45.67 -4.64
CA ILE A 69 -29.87 46.15 -5.38
C ILE A 69 -31.12 45.65 -4.64
N THR A 70 -31.77 46.55 -3.91
CA THR A 70 -33.16 46.36 -3.49
C THR A 70 -34.02 46.39 -4.75
N ILE A 71 -34.73 45.30 -5.04
CA ILE A 71 -35.61 45.21 -6.21
C ILE A 71 -36.96 45.83 -5.81
N CYS A 72 -37.11 47.13 -6.08
CA CYS A 72 -38.35 47.84 -5.77
C CYS A 72 -39.49 47.38 -6.70
N SER A 73 -40.65 47.06 -6.13
CA SER A 73 -41.90 46.83 -6.85
C SER A 73 -42.39 48.14 -7.48
N GLY A 74 -42.04 48.37 -8.74
CA GLY A 74 -42.49 49.53 -9.51
C GLY A 74 -43.77 49.21 -10.28
N ASN A 75 -44.94 49.44 -9.67
CA ASN A 75 -46.14 49.67 -10.46
C ASN A 75 -45.97 50.99 -11.20
N ILE A 76 -46.12 50.96 -12.53
CA ILE A 76 -46.33 52.18 -13.30
C ILE A 76 -47.80 52.59 -13.16
N SER A 77 -48.02 53.89 -13.07
CA SER A 77 -49.27 54.57 -12.77
C SER A 77 -50.17 54.74 -13.99
N ASP A 78 -51.48 54.80 -13.75
CA ASP A 78 -52.47 55.69 -14.38
C ASP A 78 -52.72 55.56 -15.91
N SER A 79 -53.94 55.76 -16.43
CA SER A 79 -55.27 55.90 -15.79
C SER A 79 -56.36 55.85 -16.86
N GLU A 80 -57.54 55.32 -16.55
CA GLU A 80 -58.78 55.84 -17.15
C GLU A 80 -59.99 55.64 -16.21
N SER A 81 -60.86 56.65 -16.14
CA SER A 81 -62.11 56.71 -15.38
C SER A 81 -63.31 56.42 -16.30
N GLU A 82 -64.57 56.27 -15.88
CA GLU A 82 -65.29 56.68 -14.67
C GLU A 82 -66.57 55.80 -14.51
N GLY A 83 -67.17 55.62 -13.31
CA GLY A 83 -68.27 54.63 -13.18
C GLY A 83 -69.12 54.46 -11.90
N THR A 84 -69.14 55.43 -10.96
CA THR A 84 -70.12 55.60 -9.85
C THR A 84 -70.35 54.52 -8.74
N CYS A 85 -70.71 55.03 -7.55
CA CYS A 85 -71.31 54.38 -6.35
C CYS A 85 -70.50 53.30 -5.59
N GLN A 86 -69.79 53.64 -4.50
CA GLN A 86 -70.25 53.89 -3.09
C GLN A 86 -70.34 52.61 -2.22
N SER A 87 -69.88 52.57 -0.95
CA SER A 87 -69.22 53.61 -0.12
C SER A 87 -68.52 53.10 1.16
N ALA A 88 -67.36 53.70 1.48
CA ALA A 88 -66.88 54.04 2.84
C ALA A 88 -66.40 52.89 3.79
N PRO A 89 -65.71 53.18 4.93
CA PRO A 89 -64.25 52.95 4.93
C PRO A 89 -63.58 52.51 6.27
N ASN A 90 -62.23 52.44 6.21
CA ASN A 90 -61.24 52.65 7.27
C ASN A 90 -61.00 51.60 8.37
N ALA A 91 -59.74 51.15 8.43
CA ALA A 91 -59.06 50.76 9.67
C ALA A 91 -57.68 51.43 9.75
N HIS A 92 -57.59 52.40 10.68
CA HIS A 92 -56.54 52.59 11.68
C HIS A 92 -55.10 52.05 11.46
N THR A 93 -54.13 52.95 11.66
CA THR A 93 -53.10 52.74 12.72
C THR A 93 -52.49 54.06 13.20
N GLN A 94 -52.43 54.27 14.52
CA GLN A 94 -51.62 55.27 15.22
C GLN A 94 -51.30 54.76 16.64
N SER A 95 -50.28 55.35 17.27
CA SER A 95 -49.90 55.28 18.70
C SER A 95 -49.70 53.91 19.39
N GLN A 96 -48.45 53.64 19.81
CA GLN A 96 -47.96 53.75 21.22
C GLN A 96 -48.97 53.75 22.39
N PRO A 97 -48.53 53.54 23.67
CA PRO A 97 -47.37 52.79 24.19
C PRO A 97 -47.70 52.00 25.50
N LEU A 98 -46.67 51.58 26.26
CA LEU A 98 -46.71 51.15 27.69
C LEU A 98 -47.50 49.84 27.98
N GLY A 99 -47.34 49.17 29.13
CA GLY A 99 -46.33 49.32 30.19
C GLY A 99 -46.70 48.52 31.47
N ASP A 100 -45.69 48.15 32.25
CA ASP A 100 -45.69 47.83 33.69
C ASP A 100 -46.66 46.80 34.35
N ASN A 101 -46.07 46.06 35.31
CA ASN A 101 -46.69 45.60 36.57
C ASN A 101 -47.75 44.46 36.52
N ALA A 102 -47.91 43.60 37.55
CA ALA A 102 -47.08 43.36 38.75
C ALA A 102 -47.55 42.10 39.52
N LEU A 103 -46.61 41.43 40.22
CA LEU A 103 -46.84 40.61 41.45
C LEU A 103 -47.71 39.32 41.25
N ASN A 104 -47.76 38.31 42.14
CA ASN A 104 -47.04 38.10 43.41
C ASN A 104 -46.83 36.60 43.77
N HIS A 105 -45.88 36.36 44.68
CA HIS A 105 -45.74 35.27 45.69
C HIS A 105 -46.15 33.79 45.43
N ASP A 106 -45.20 32.91 45.81
CA ASP A 106 -45.32 31.70 46.66
C ASP A 106 -46.29 30.55 46.28
N GLY A 107 -46.03 29.28 46.65
CA GLY A 107 -44.88 28.68 47.36
C GLY A 107 -45.30 27.45 48.18
N HIS A 108 -44.45 26.41 48.22
CA HIS A 108 -44.67 25.13 48.97
C HIS A 108 -45.87 24.27 48.48
N ALA A 109 -46.01 22.96 48.76
CA ALA A 109 -45.09 21.85 49.09
C ALA A 109 -45.77 20.52 48.64
N ARG A 110 -45.12 19.59 47.91
CA ARG A 110 -44.27 18.46 48.38
C ARG A 110 -45.05 17.25 48.96
N VAL A 111 -44.59 16.02 48.63
CA VAL A 111 -44.81 14.70 49.30
C VAL A 111 -45.87 13.71 48.73
N SER A 112 -45.39 12.82 47.84
CA SER A 112 -45.66 11.36 47.67
C SER A 112 -47.07 10.73 47.72
N LYS A 113 -47.37 9.84 46.76
CA LYS A 113 -47.26 8.36 46.90
C LYS A 113 -47.58 7.61 45.58
N THR A 114 -47.09 6.36 45.46
CA THR A 114 -47.48 5.35 44.45
C THR A 114 -48.49 4.34 45.07
N PRO A 115 -49.26 3.56 44.28
CA PRO A 115 -48.75 2.28 43.70
C PRO A 115 -49.35 1.83 42.33
N ASP A 116 -48.69 0.84 41.70
CA ASP A 116 -49.17 -0.41 41.04
C ASP A 116 -50.62 -0.54 40.48
N ALA A 117 -50.92 -1.27 39.38
CA ALA A 117 -50.12 -2.04 38.39
C ALA A 117 -50.98 -2.50 37.16
N THR A 118 -50.42 -3.38 36.29
CA THR A 118 -51.03 -4.14 35.14
C THR A 118 -51.18 -3.38 33.80
N SER A 119 -50.98 -3.95 32.59
CA SER A 119 -50.44 -5.26 32.14
C SER A 119 -49.90 -5.27 30.68
N PHE A 120 -49.14 -6.32 30.32
CA PHE A 120 -48.58 -6.78 29.00
C PHE A 120 -49.52 -6.78 27.74
N PRO A 121 -49.06 -7.10 26.47
CA PRO A 121 -47.71 -7.12 25.83
C PRO A 121 -47.62 -6.64 24.32
N SER A 122 -46.42 -6.76 23.69
CA SER A 122 -46.16 -7.28 22.30
C SER A 122 -45.89 -6.37 21.04
N ARG A 123 -44.58 -6.15 20.77
CA ARG A 123 -43.78 -6.35 19.51
C ARG A 123 -44.20 -5.93 18.06
N LYS A 124 -43.25 -5.17 17.46
CA LYS A 124 -42.54 -5.28 16.13
C LYS A 124 -43.03 -4.62 14.80
N ARG A 125 -42.05 -3.88 14.24
CA ARG A 125 -41.78 -3.25 12.91
C ARG A 125 -42.10 -4.07 11.63
N LYS A 126 -42.37 -3.40 10.49
CA LYS A 126 -41.37 -3.09 9.41
C LYS A 126 -41.94 -2.34 8.17
N GLY A 127 -41.13 -1.40 7.61
CA GLY A 127 -41.03 -1.00 6.18
C GLY A 127 -42.19 -0.25 5.49
N GLY A 128 -42.01 0.65 4.51
CA GLY A 128 -40.80 1.34 4.00
C GLY A 128 -40.57 1.23 2.47
N LEU A 129 -40.28 2.33 1.76
CA LEU A 129 -39.73 2.32 0.38
C LEU A 129 -39.10 3.65 -0.07
N ARG A 130 -38.20 3.56 -1.05
CA ARG A 130 -37.57 4.66 -1.84
C ARG A 130 -38.30 4.78 -3.21
N LEU A 131 -37.96 5.58 -4.24
CA LEU A 131 -36.90 6.54 -4.64
C LEU A 131 -37.51 7.35 -5.84
N ALA A 132 -36.78 8.25 -6.52
CA ALA A 132 -37.06 8.67 -7.93
C ALA A 132 -35.92 9.57 -8.51
N PRO A 133 -35.97 9.96 -9.82
CA PRO A 133 -34.78 10.43 -10.55
C PRO A 133 -34.89 11.77 -11.32
N VAL A 134 -33.72 12.23 -11.77
CA VAL A 134 -33.39 13.58 -12.27
C VAL A 134 -33.51 13.72 -13.78
N SER A 135 -33.90 14.89 -14.27
CA SER A 135 -33.71 15.30 -15.68
C SER A 135 -32.60 16.35 -15.91
N ASP A 136 -32.20 16.52 -17.18
CA ASP A 136 -31.63 17.76 -17.71
C ASP A 136 -32.41 18.19 -18.98
N LEU A 137 -32.34 19.48 -19.30
CA LEU A 137 -33.09 20.15 -20.39
C LEU A 137 -32.82 19.54 -21.78
N ALA A 138 -33.72 19.49 -22.76
CA ALA A 138 -35.20 19.71 -22.86
C ALA A 138 -35.63 19.20 -24.28
N SER A 139 -36.71 19.58 -25.01
CA SER A 139 -37.79 20.58 -24.89
C SER A 139 -38.86 20.33 -25.98
N VAL A 140 -40.14 20.63 -25.68
CA VAL A 140 -41.22 21.10 -26.61
C VAL A 140 -41.68 20.15 -27.74
N ASP A 141 -42.96 19.82 -27.94
CA ASP A 141 -44.24 19.65 -27.18
C ASP A 141 -45.16 18.79 -28.13
N ASP A 142 -46.50 18.59 -28.08
CA ASP A 142 -47.64 19.09 -27.30
C ASP A 142 -48.86 18.11 -27.41
N ASP A 143 -50.03 18.53 -26.94
CA ASP A 143 -51.42 18.20 -27.35
C ASP A 143 -52.14 16.91 -26.88
N ILE A 144 -52.81 17.06 -25.72
CA ILE A 144 -54.29 16.96 -25.56
C ILE A 144 -55.03 15.60 -25.65
N SER A 145 -55.50 15.16 -24.46
CA SER A 145 -56.89 14.75 -24.10
C SER A 145 -57.30 13.29 -23.80
N SER A 146 -57.48 13.04 -22.49
CA SER A 146 -58.71 12.44 -21.89
C SER A 146 -58.92 10.90 -22.04
N ARG A 147 -59.80 10.21 -21.28
CA ARG A 147 -60.75 10.61 -20.21
C ARG A 147 -61.17 9.42 -19.32
N ARG A 148 -61.75 9.73 -18.13
CA ARG A 148 -62.56 8.88 -17.21
C ARG A 148 -61.80 7.86 -16.33
N GLN A 149 -62.42 7.26 -15.31
CA GLN A 149 -63.09 7.78 -14.10
C GLN A 149 -63.63 6.60 -13.24
N MET A 150 -63.38 6.62 -11.93
CA MET A 150 -64.15 5.86 -10.90
C MET A 150 -64.11 4.30 -11.02
N GLN A 151 -64.48 3.50 -10.00
CA GLN A 151 -65.35 3.74 -8.83
C GLN A 151 -64.79 3.16 -7.51
N VAL A 152 -65.58 3.15 -6.42
CA VAL A 152 -65.13 2.97 -5.02
C VAL A 152 -66.06 2.04 -4.22
N GLY A 153 -65.47 1.19 -3.36
CA GLY A 153 -66.07 0.51 -2.19
C GLY A 153 -64.92 -0.14 -1.40
N GLN A 154 -64.62 0.21 -0.14
CA GLN A 154 -65.35 -0.09 1.12
C GLN A 154 -65.44 -1.61 1.35
N GLU A 155 -64.93 -2.17 2.46
CA GLU A 155 -65.15 -1.73 3.85
C GLU A 155 -63.89 -1.58 4.77
N ASN A 156 -63.87 -0.49 5.56
CA ASN A 156 -63.84 -0.40 7.05
C ASN A 156 -62.98 -1.34 7.94
N PHE A 157 -62.36 -0.95 9.07
CA PHE A 157 -61.92 0.32 9.76
C PHE A 157 -61.26 -0.11 11.13
N PRO A 158 -60.77 0.74 12.07
CA PRO A 158 -60.16 2.09 12.05
C PRO A 158 -58.60 2.02 12.08
N LYS A 159 -57.74 3.05 11.90
CA LYS A 159 -57.72 4.53 12.02
C LYS A 159 -57.32 5.16 13.38
N ARG A 160 -56.05 5.56 13.48
CA ARG A 160 -55.52 6.74 14.22
C ARG A 160 -54.13 7.10 13.65
N ALA A 161 -53.64 8.33 13.57
CA ALA A 161 -54.27 9.60 13.19
C ALA A 161 -53.25 10.40 12.33
N LYS A 162 -53.68 11.44 11.61
CA LYS A 162 -52.83 12.13 10.59
C LYS A 162 -51.96 13.24 11.18
N VAL A 163 -50.73 13.34 10.69
CA VAL A 163 -50.04 14.63 10.44
C VAL A 163 -49.93 14.78 8.91
N LYS A 164 -50.03 16.02 8.40
CA LYS A 164 -50.12 16.38 6.99
C LYS A 164 -49.77 17.88 6.83
N PRO A 165 -49.27 18.32 5.67
CA PRO A 165 -48.27 17.71 4.80
C PRO A 165 -47.05 18.67 4.71
N ASP A 166 -46.45 18.83 3.53
CA ASP A 166 -45.67 20.01 3.08
C ASP A 166 -44.36 20.35 3.80
N GLY A 167 -43.98 19.61 4.86
CA GLY A 167 -42.61 19.53 5.38
C GLY A 167 -41.66 18.74 4.46
N VAL A 168 -41.75 18.92 3.15
CA VAL A 168 -41.02 18.13 2.15
C VAL A 168 -39.65 18.75 1.86
N PHE A 169 -38.62 18.18 2.46
CA PHE A 169 -37.25 18.29 1.95
C PHE A 169 -37.22 17.59 0.59
N GLN A 170 -37.13 18.33 -0.52
CA GLN A 170 -36.81 17.72 -1.81
C GLN A 170 -35.41 17.12 -1.69
N ALA A 171 -35.33 15.79 -1.69
CA ALA A 171 -34.05 15.10 -1.75
C ALA A 171 -33.38 15.50 -3.06
N ARG A 172 -32.24 16.21 -3.00
CA ARG A 172 -31.44 16.50 -4.18
C ARG A 172 -30.90 15.16 -4.68
N GLU A 173 -31.48 14.67 -5.76
CA GLU A 173 -31.34 13.30 -6.20
C GLU A 173 -29.89 12.96 -6.59
N LEU A 174 -29.53 11.70 -6.44
CA LEU A 174 -28.16 11.22 -6.61
C LEU A 174 -27.65 11.49 -8.03
N SER A 175 -26.34 11.74 -8.18
CA SER A 175 -25.68 11.91 -9.49
C SER A 175 -25.85 10.69 -10.42
N LEU A 176 -26.10 9.51 -9.87
CA LEU A 176 -26.47 8.31 -10.62
C LEU A 176 -27.86 8.43 -11.28
N ASN A 177 -28.79 9.16 -10.66
CA ASN A 177 -30.09 9.46 -11.26
C ASN A 177 -29.97 10.55 -12.34
N LYS A 178 -29.13 11.60 -12.13
CA LYS A 178 -28.70 12.55 -13.20
C LYS A 178 -28.27 11.79 -14.45
N PHE A 179 -27.37 10.82 -14.27
CA PHE A 179 -26.80 10.04 -15.37
C PHE A 179 -27.82 9.14 -16.06
N ILE A 180 -28.64 8.40 -15.31
CA ILE A 180 -29.46 7.32 -15.88
C ILE A 180 -30.76 7.83 -16.50
N VAL A 181 -31.39 8.87 -15.93
CA VAL A 181 -32.52 9.52 -16.63
C VAL A 181 -32.05 10.53 -17.66
N GLY A 182 -30.90 11.18 -17.51
CA GLY A 182 -30.28 11.90 -18.63
C GLY A 182 -30.02 10.99 -19.85
N ILE A 183 -29.61 9.74 -19.63
CA ILE A 183 -29.53 8.71 -20.69
C ILE A 183 -30.93 8.29 -21.17
N TRP A 184 -31.89 8.08 -20.28
CA TRP A 184 -33.24 7.64 -20.66
C TRP A 184 -33.99 8.70 -21.49
N GLU A 185 -33.88 9.96 -21.09
CA GLU A 185 -34.34 11.13 -21.83
C GLU A 185 -33.59 11.24 -23.15
N GLN A 186 -32.25 11.14 -23.20
CA GLN A 186 -31.53 11.14 -24.49
C GLN A 186 -31.88 9.97 -25.43
N ILE A 187 -32.40 8.85 -24.92
CA ILE A 187 -32.93 7.72 -25.70
C ILE A 187 -34.40 7.96 -26.14
N HIS A 188 -35.08 8.98 -25.61
CA HIS A 188 -36.49 9.31 -25.88
C HIS A 188 -36.73 10.75 -26.39
N SER A 189 -35.72 11.64 -26.37
CA SER A 189 -35.81 13.06 -26.73
C SER A 189 -35.21 13.33 -28.11
N GLY A 190 -36.07 13.51 -29.12
CA GLY A 190 -35.71 14.04 -30.44
C GLY A 190 -34.87 13.14 -31.37
N LEU A 191 -34.13 12.17 -30.85
CA LEU A 191 -33.35 11.23 -31.66
C LEU A 191 -34.26 10.06 -32.11
N VAL A 192 -35.01 10.30 -33.19
CA VAL A 192 -36.04 9.37 -33.71
C VAL A 192 -35.43 8.07 -34.26
N LEU A 193 -35.21 7.13 -33.35
CA LEU A 193 -35.34 5.70 -33.66
C LEU A 193 -36.84 5.38 -33.54
N GLU A 194 -37.54 5.34 -34.68
CA GLU A 194 -39.01 5.22 -34.69
C GLU A 194 -39.52 4.04 -33.83
N PRO A 195 -40.60 4.19 -33.05
CA PRO A 195 -41.13 3.12 -32.19
C PRO A 195 -41.48 1.82 -32.92
N LEU A 196 -41.80 1.90 -34.22
CA LEU A 196 -41.98 0.72 -35.09
C LEU A 196 -40.70 -0.12 -35.19
N VAL A 197 -39.54 0.51 -35.33
CA VAL A 197 -38.23 -0.17 -35.47
C VAL A 197 -37.85 -0.93 -34.20
N LEU A 198 -38.14 -0.37 -33.02
CA LEU A 198 -37.92 -1.07 -31.74
C LEU A 198 -38.91 -2.21 -31.52
N THR A 199 -40.15 -2.06 -31.97
CA THR A 199 -41.20 -3.08 -31.82
C THR A 199 -40.92 -4.29 -32.73
N GLU A 200 -40.53 -4.07 -33.99
CA GLU A 200 -40.05 -5.13 -34.88
C GLU A 200 -38.77 -5.80 -34.31
N GLN A 201 -37.83 -5.03 -33.75
CA GLN A 201 -36.56 -5.59 -33.26
C GLN A 201 -36.67 -6.48 -32.03
N VAL A 202 -37.70 -6.32 -31.18
CA VAL A 202 -37.98 -7.27 -30.09
C VAL A 202 -38.48 -8.63 -30.61
N HIS A 203 -39.15 -8.66 -31.78
CA HIS A 203 -39.55 -9.89 -32.47
C HIS A 203 -38.41 -10.52 -33.30
N LEU A 204 -37.29 -9.82 -33.53
CA LEU A 204 -36.17 -10.31 -34.34
C LEU A 204 -35.09 -11.11 -33.57
N ILE A 205 -35.27 -11.32 -32.26
CA ILE A 205 -34.35 -12.10 -31.39
C ILE A 205 -35.08 -13.11 -30.49
N SER A 206 -36.40 -13.00 -30.30
CA SER A 206 -37.20 -13.94 -29.49
C SER A 206 -37.88 -14.99 -30.39
N PRO A 207 -37.81 -16.30 -30.09
CA PRO A 207 -38.60 -17.30 -30.81
C PRO A 207 -40.09 -17.12 -30.49
N GLY A 208 -40.92 -16.99 -31.53
CA GLY A 208 -42.35 -16.74 -31.37
C GLY A 208 -43.20 -18.01 -31.47
N THR A 209 -44.16 -18.13 -30.55
CA THR A 209 -45.46 -18.76 -30.82
C THR A 209 -46.55 -17.90 -30.17
N ILE A 210 -47.52 -17.47 -30.99
CA ILE A 210 -48.85 -17.07 -30.54
C ILE A 210 -49.79 -18.01 -31.28
N ASP A 211 -50.58 -18.78 -30.55
CA ASP A 211 -51.93 -19.20 -30.92
C ASP A 211 -52.61 -19.81 -29.67
N ASP A 212 -53.92 -20.03 -29.76
CA ASP A 212 -54.84 -20.00 -28.63
C ASP A 212 -55.03 -21.31 -27.82
N ASP A 213 -55.55 -21.09 -26.61
CA ASP A 213 -56.43 -21.94 -25.79
C ASP A 213 -55.94 -23.16 -24.97
N THR A 214 -56.61 -23.31 -23.83
CA THR A 214 -56.77 -24.49 -22.95
C THR A 214 -55.61 -25.08 -22.10
N ASP A 215 -55.76 -24.83 -20.78
CA ASP A 215 -55.67 -25.80 -19.67
C ASP A 215 -54.29 -26.21 -19.06
N GLN A 216 -54.35 -27.02 -17.99
CA GLN A 216 -53.36 -27.05 -16.92
C GLN A 216 -52.37 -28.23 -16.93
N SER A 217 -51.22 -27.96 -16.30
CA SER A 217 -50.44 -28.87 -15.45
C SER A 217 -49.39 -29.80 -16.09
N SER A 218 -48.50 -30.28 -15.20
CA SER A 218 -47.37 -31.17 -15.43
C SER A 218 -46.19 -30.57 -16.24
N GLY A 219 -44.98 -30.96 -15.87
CA GLY A 219 -43.76 -30.62 -16.60
C GLY A 219 -43.06 -31.89 -17.08
N GLN A 220 -42.54 -31.87 -18.30
CA GLN A 220 -41.66 -32.91 -18.84
C GLN A 220 -40.47 -32.31 -19.59
N SER A 221 -39.45 -33.15 -19.79
CA SER A 221 -38.20 -32.81 -20.46
C SER A 221 -38.40 -32.55 -21.95
N LEU A 222 -37.80 -31.46 -22.46
CA LEU A 222 -37.58 -31.27 -23.89
C LEU A 222 -36.08 -31.44 -24.20
N ALA A 223 -35.76 -32.59 -24.81
CA ALA A 223 -34.51 -32.83 -25.50
C ALA A 223 -34.74 -32.71 -27.02
N ALA A 224 -33.66 -32.62 -27.79
CA ALA A 224 -33.63 -32.46 -29.25
C ALA A 224 -34.27 -31.15 -29.77
N ILE A 225 -33.42 -30.12 -29.96
CA ILE A 225 -33.68 -29.00 -30.88
C ILE A 225 -32.86 -29.26 -32.15
N ASP A 226 -33.45 -29.00 -33.31
CA ASP A 226 -32.88 -29.35 -34.62
C ASP A 226 -31.65 -28.49 -34.98
N ILE A 227 -30.58 -29.16 -35.42
CA ILE A 227 -29.30 -28.56 -35.83
C ILE A 227 -29.48 -27.66 -37.07
N GLN A 228 -30.43 -27.98 -37.97
CA GLN A 228 -30.69 -27.13 -39.14
C GLN A 228 -31.35 -25.78 -38.77
N GLY A 229 -32.09 -25.73 -37.65
CA GLY A 229 -32.71 -24.48 -37.17
C GLY A 229 -31.67 -23.45 -36.69
N GLN A 230 -30.64 -23.90 -35.96
CA GLN A 230 -29.57 -23.02 -35.49
C GLN A 230 -28.71 -22.45 -36.63
N ALA A 231 -28.54 -23.20 -37.73
CA ALA A 231 -27.73 -22.78 -38.86
C ALA A 231 -28.26 -21.49 -39.52
N ASN A 232 -29.51 -21.50 -39.98
CA ASN A 232 -30.14 -20.32 -40.59
C ASN A 232 -30.21 -19.14 -39.61
N HIS A 233 -30.57 -19.40 -38.35
CA HIS A 233 -30.67 -18.38 -37.31
C HIS A 233 -29.33 -17.67 -37.06
N THR A 234 -28.20 -18.37 -37.14
CA THR A 234 -26.85 -17.78 -36.93
C THR A 234 -26.44 -16.85 -38.08
N VAL A 235 -26.70 -17.26 -39.33
CA VAL A 235 -26.45 -16.42 -40.51
C VAL A 235 -27.31 -15.15 -40.47
N GLU A 236 -28.61 -15.30 -40.26
CA GLU A 236 -29.57 -14.21 -40.30
C GLU A 236 -29.37 -13.23 -39.13
N SER A 237 -29.03 -13.74 -37.94
CA SER A 237 -28.66 -12.92 -36.78
C SER A 237 -27.39 -12.10 -37.03
N PHE A 238 -26.37 -12.67 -37.68
CA PHE A 238 -25.12 -11.96 -37.98
C PHE A 238 -25.33 -10.79 -38.96
N SER A 239 -25.99 -11.00 -40.11
CA SER A 239 -26.26 -9.90 -41.06
C SER A 239 -27.20 -8.83 -40.49
N ARG A 240 -28.20 -9.22 -39.69
CA ARG A 240 -29.03 -8.26 -38.93
C ARG A 240 -28.19 -7.46 -37.93
N SER A 241 -27.24 -8.11 -37.24
CA SER A 241 -26.33 -7.45 -36.31
C SER A 241 -25.34 -6.51 -37.01
N ASN A 242 -24.83 -6.84 -38.20
CA ASN A 242 -24.02 -5.93 -39.01
C ASN A 242 -24.77 -4.62 -39.29
N LEU A 243 -25.99 -4.72 -39.82
CA LEU A 243 -26.83 -3.56 -40.11
C LEU A 243 -27.20 -2.75 -38.86
N PHE A 244 -27.47 -3.42 -37.74
CA PHE A 244 -27.78 -2.76 -36.46
C PHE A 244 -26.57 -2.06 -35.85
N CYS A 245 -25.42 -2.74 -35.73
CA CYS A 245 -24.18 -2.18 -35.21
C CYS A 245 -23.64 -1.04 -36.09
N ARG A 246 -23.84 -1.12 -37.42
CA ARG A 246 -23.59 -0.01 -38.36
C ARG A 246 -24.47 1.20 -38.03
N ARG A 247 -25.79 1.03 -37.92
CA ARG A 247 -26.73 2.11 -37.57
C ARG A 247 -26.39 2.74 -36.22
N VAL A 248 -26.15 1.94 -35.17
CA VAL A 248 -25.78 2.44 -33.83
C VAL A 248 -24.44 3.18 -33.85
N THR A 249 -23.43 2.68 -34.55
CA THR A 249 -22.11 3.34 -34.66
C THR A 249 -22.15 4.60 -35.53
N GLN A 250 -23.09 4.71 -36.48
CA GLN A 250 -23.28 5.91 -37.31
C GLN A 250 -24.13 6.98 -36.59
N ALA A 251 -25.16 6.59 -35.85
CA ALA A 251 -26.06 7.49 -35.15
C ALA A 251 -25.52 7.97 -33.78
N SER A 252 -24.79 7.13 -33.05
CA SER A 252 -24.35 7.47 -31.69
C SER A 252 -23.15 8.41 -31.67
N ARG A 253 -23.45 9.72 -31.71
CA ARG A 253 -22.61 10.75 -31.09
C ARG A 253 -23.08 11.13 -29.68
N THR A 254 -24.15 10.50 -29.20
CA THR A 254 -24.91 10.92 -28.01
C THR A 254 -24.95 9.88 -26.89
N CYS A 255 -24.96 8.56 -27.19
CA CYS A 255 -25.10 7.52 -26.16
C CYS A 255 -24.02 6.44 -26.26
N ARG A 256 -22.93 6.63 -25.50
CA ARG A 256 -21.74 5.77 -25.53
C ARG A 256 -21.98 4.38 -24.94
N SER A 257 -22.83 4.26 -23.92
CA SER A 257 -23.13 2.99 -23.27
C SER A 257 -23.83 2.03 -24.24
N THR A 258 -24.89 2.47 -24.92
CA THR A 258 -25.56 1.69 -25.97
C THR A 258 -24.61 1.30 -27.10
N GLU A 259 -23.77 2.23 -27.56
CA GLU A 259 -22.76 1.96 -28.59
C GLU A 259 -21.81 0.83 -28.17
N VAL A 260 -21.26 0.89 -26.95
CA VAL A 260 -20.28 -0.08 -26.42
C VAL A 260 -20.91 -1.45 -26.16
N ILE A 261 -22.16 -1.51 -25.65
CA ILE A 261 -22.90 -2.78 -25.48
C ILE A 261 -23.12 -3.46 -26.84
N VAL A 262 -23.63 -2.72 -27.83
CA VAL A 262 -23.94 -3.26 -29.17
C VAL A 262 -22.67 -3.68 -29.89
N GLN A 263 -21.58 -2.91 -29.79
CA GLN A 263 -20.29 -3.27 -30.38
C GLN A 263 -19.68 -4.53 -29.72
N ALA A 264 -19.82 -4.71 -28.41
CA ALA A 264 -19.39 -5.95 -27.73
C ALA A 264 -20.23 -7.16 -28.18
N ARG A 265 -21.56 -7.03 -28.25
CA ARG A 265 -22.46 -8.08 -28.75
C ARG A 265 -22.18 -8.45 -30.20
N TRP A 266 -21.88 -7.46 -31.04
CA TRP A 266 -21.53 -7.68 -32.44
C TRP A 266 -20.27 -8.55 -32.57
N VAL A 267 -19.25 -8.36 -31.72
CA VAL A 267 -18.05 -9.22 -31.74
C VAL A 267 -18.34 -10.65 -31.29
N GLU A 268 -19.27 -10.88 -30.34
CA GLU A 268 -19.72 -12.25 -29.99
C GLU A 268 -20.34 -12.97 -31.19
N LEU A 269 -21.27 -12.28 -31.89
CA LEU A 269 -21.96 -12.83 -33.06
C LEU A 269 -21.00 -13.02 -34.25
N PHE A 270 -20.02 -12.12 -34.42
CA PHE A 270 -18.96 -12.25 -35.42
C PHE A 270 -18.06 -13.47 -35.16
N ASP A 271 -17.63 -13.70 -33.92
CA ASP A 271 -16.79 -14.86 -33.59
C ASP A 271 -17.58 -16.17 -33.75
N SER A 272 -18.84 -16.20 -33.31
CA SER A 272 -19.76 -17.34 -33.53
C SER A 272 -20.02 -17.61 -35.02
N TYR A 273 -20.11 -16.56 -35.85
CA TYR A 273 -20.29 -16.71 -37.30
C TYR A 273 -19.04 -17.29 -37.99
N ILE A 274 -17.84 -17.03 -37.48
CA ILE A 274 -16.60 -17.69 -37.97
C ILE A 274 -16.60 -19.19 -37.63
N GLU A 275 -17.03 -19.56 -36.42
CA GLU A 275 -17.16 -20.96 -36.00
C GLU A 275 -18.23 -21.69 -36.83
N TYR A 276 -19.36 -21.02 -37.11
CA TYR A 276 -20.38 -21.50 -38.04
C TYR A 276 -19.84 -21.71 -39.46
N LEU A 277 -19.12 -20.73 -40.04
CA LEU A 277 -18.53 -20.84 -41.37
C LEU A 277 -17.49 -21.98 -41.44
N GLY A 278 -16.69 -22.18 -40.38
CA GLY A 278 -15.73 -23.27 -40.29
C GLY A 278 -16.36 -24.66 -40.18
N SER A 279 -17.44 -24.80 -39.38
CA SER A 279 -18.14 -26.07 -39.21
C SER A 279 -18.98 -26.46 -40.45
N THR A 280 -19.54 -25.49 -41.17
CA THR A 280 -20.33 -25.74 -42.39
C THR A 280 -19.50 -25.84 -43.67
N ASN A 281 -18.23 -25.40 -43.67
CA ASN A 281 -17.35 -25.48 -44.83
C ASN A 281 -15.97 -26.04 -44.44
N PRO A 282 -15.81 -27.37 -44.23
CA PRO A 282 -14.55 -27.98 -43.76
C PRO A 282 -13.33 -27.72 -44.67
N GLU A 283 -13.55 -27.42 -45.95
CA GLU A 283 -12.55 -26.98 -46.94
C GLU A 283 -11.90 -25.60 -46.61
N LEU A 284 -12.52 -24.81 -45.72
CA LEU A 284 -12.04 -23.50 -45.32
C LEU A 284 -11.24 -23.57 -44.02
N SER A 285 -9.92 -23.38 -44.13
CA SER A 285 -9.06 -23.11 -42.96
C SER A 285 -9.61 -21.93 -42.14
N PRO A 286 -9.40 -21.86 -40.81
CA PRO A 286 -9.92 -20.78 -39.96
C PRO A 286 -9.59 -19.36 -40.45
N THR A 287 -8.44 -19.17 -41.09
CA THR A 287 -8.04 -17.90 -41.74
C THR A 287 -8.97 -17.53 -42.89
N LYS A 288 -9.35 -18.48 -43.75
CA LYS A 288 -10.29 -18.27 -44.87
C LYS A 288 -11.70 -17.96 -44.35
N SER A 289 -12.21 -18.71 -43.38
CA SER A 289 -13.53 -18.46 -42.78
C SER A 289 -13.60 -17.07 -42.13
N ARG A 290 -12.53 -16.65 -41.45
CA ARG A 290 -12.37 -15.29 -40.91
C ARG A 290 -12.30 -14.22 -42.01
N MET A 291 -11.58 -14.45 -43.10
CA MET A 291 -11.54 -13.51 -44.23
C MET A 291 -12.91 -13.36 -44.90
N ARG A 292 -13.67 -14.46 -45.02
CA ARG A 292 -15.04 -14.46 -45.55
C ARG A 292 -15.99 -13.65 -44.66
N ALA A 293 -16.02 -13.92 -43.35
CA ALA A 293 -16.81 -13.14 -42.40
C ALA A 293 -16.46 -11.64 -42.41
N ILE A 294 -15.18 -11.29 -42.61
CA ILE A 294 -14.73 -9.89 -42.76
C ILE A 294 -15.21 -9.29 -44.08
N ALA A 295 -15.16 -10.01 -45.21
CA ALA A 295 -15.62 -9.50 -46.50
C ALA A 295 -17.14 -9.25 -46.51
N GLU A 296 -17.92 -10.19 -45.97
CA GLU A 296 -19.37 -10.07 -45.82
C GLU A 296 -19.73 -8.90 -44.88
N ALA A 297 -19.04 -8.78 -43.74
CA ALA A 297 -19.20 -7.63 -42.84
C ALA A 297 -18.77 -6.28 -43.48
N CYS A 298 -17.67 -6.22 -44.24
CA CYS A 298 -17.27 -4.99 -44.95
C CYS A 298 -18.33 -4.53 -45.96
N THR A 299 -18.99 -5.48 -46.62
CA THR A 299 -20.12 -5.21 -47.53
C THR A 299 -21.31 -4.63 -46.76
N ASP A 300 -21.70 -5.25 -45.64
CA ASP A 300 -22.81 -4.77 -44.81
C ASP A 300 -22.50 -3.42 -44.12
N PHE A 301 -21.26 -3.17 -43.70
CA PHE A 301 -20.85 -1.91 -43.06
C PHE A 301 -20.58 -0.77 -44.05
N GLY A 302 -20.28 -1.08 -45.32
CA GLY A 302 -19.82 -0.10 -46.31
C GLY A 302 -18.44 0.48 -45.97
N TRP A 303 -17.57 -0.32 -45.35
CA TRP A 303 -16.23 0.07 -44.90
C TRP A 303 -15.15 -0.74 -45.61
N THR A 304 -13.94 -0.19 -45.71
CA THR A 304 -12.78 -0.98 -46.14
C THR A 304 -12.38 -2.00 -45.06
N GLU A 305 -11.75 -3.09 -45.49
CA GLU A 305 -11.20 -4.11 -44.58
C GLU A 305 -10.27 -3.49 -43.50
N LYS A 306 -9.49 -2.47 -43.87
CA LYS A 306 -8.60 -1.75 -42.95
C LYS A 306 -9.38 -0.98 -41.87
N GLU A 307 -10.48 -0.32 -42.23
CA GLU A 307 -11.33 0.41 -41.29
C GLU A 307 -12.06 -0.54 -40.34
N LEU A 308 -12.66 -1.61 -40.87
CA LEU A 308 -13.34 -2.60 -40.04
C LEU A 308 -12.36 -3.26 -39.05
N ARG A 309 -11.18 -3.71 -39.51
CA ARG A 309 -10.15 -4.28 -38.62
C ARG A 309 -9.71 -3.31 -37.52
N ASN A 310 -9.52 -2.03 -37.85
CA ASN A 310 -9.16 -1.00 -36.88
C ASN A 310 -10.27 -0.74 -35.84
N LYS A 311 -11.54 -0.77 -36.23
CA LYS A 311 -12.68 -0.65 -35.30
C LYS A 311 -12.84 -1.91 -34.43
N MET A 312 -12.73 -3.09 -35.04
CA MET A 312 -12.82 -4.38 -34.36
C MET A 312 -11.76 -4.57 -33.26
N ALA A 313 -10.56 -4.03 -33.41
CA ALA A 313 -9.54 -4.07 -32.37
C ALA A 313 -10.02 -3.38 -31.06
N ILE A 314 -10.76 -2.28 -31.19
CA ILE A 314 -11.35 -1.55 -30.05
C ILE A 314 -12.57 -2.33 -29.50
N TRP A 315 -13.41 -2.87 -30.38
CA TRP A 315 -14.63 -3.60 -30.01
C TRP A 315 -14.34 -4.94 -29.31
N ARG A 316 -13.25 -5.63 -29.67
CA ARG A 316 -12.75 -6.82 -28.96
C ARG A 316 -12.41 -6.50 -27.50
N GLY A 317 -11.79 -5.36 -27.24
CA GLY A 317 -11.58 -4.86 -25.87
C GLY A 317 -12.88 -4.67 -25.08
N TYR A 318 -14.00 -4.31 -25.71
CA TYR A 318 -15.29 -4.25 -25.03
C TYR A 318 -15.89 -5.63 -24.75
N LYS A 319 -15.77 -6.58 -25.70
CA LYS A 319 -16.14 -7.97 -25.46
C LYS A 319 -15.32 -8.57 -24.31
N GLU A 320 -14.00 -8.36 -24.28
CA GLU A 320 -13.10 -8.81 -23.20
C GLU A 320 -13.50 -8.22 -21.83
N ILE A 321 -13.85 -6.93 -21.78
CA ILE A 321 -14.33 -6.27 -20.55
C ILE A 321 -15.66 -6.88 -20.08
N LYS A 322 -16.59 -7.22 -20.99
CA LYS A 322 -17.83 -7.92 -20.68
C LYS A 322 -17.57 -9.38 -20.25
N ASP A 323 -16.66 -10.10 -20.89
CA ASP A 323 -16.30 -11.48 -20.55
C ASP A 323 -15.66 -11.57 -19.15
N ALA A 324 -14.89 -10.55 -18.75
CA ALA A 324 -14.26 -10.48 -17.44
C ALA A 324 -15.17 -9.92 -16.33
N LEU A 325 -16.01 -8.91 -16.63
CA LEU A 325 -16.70 -8.08 -15.61
C LEU A 325 -18.24 -8.03 -15.75
N GLY A 326 -18.80 -8.65 -16.79
CA GLY A 326 -20.22 -8.66 -17.11
C GLY A 326 -20.74 -7.38 -17.76
N TRP A 327 -21.95 -7.46 -18.35
CA TRP A 327 -22.59 -6.35 -19.08
C TRP A 327 -22.67 -5.02 -18.33
N ALA A 328 -22.75 -5.04 -16.99
CA ALA A 328 -22.81 -3.83 -16.17
C ALA A 328 -21.60 -2.89 -16.42
N ALA A 329 -20.40 -3.45 -16.63
CA ALA A 329 -19.20 -2.67 -16.89
C ALA A 329 -19.27 -1.88 -18.21
N LEU A 330 -20.04 -2.36 -19.20
CA LEU A 330 -20.30 -1.67 -20.46
C LEU A 330 -21.47 -0.69 -20.35
N VAL A 331 -22.57 -1.08 -19.68
CA VAL A 331 -23.75 -0.22 -19.47
C VAL A 331 -23.39 1.10 -18.80
N PHE A 332 -22.40 1.09 -17.89
CA PHE A 332 -21.94 2.27 -17.19
C PHE A 332 -20.65 2.88 -17.75
N SER A 333 -20.26 2.51 -18.98
CA SER A 333 -19.07 3.08 -19.63
C SER A 333 -19.34 4.48 -20.19
N GLY A 334 -18.66 5.48 -19.63
CA GLY A 334 -18.82 6.89 -19.98
C GLY A 334 -17.54 7.68 -19.67
N MET A 335 -17.11 8.53 -20.61
CA MET A 335 -15.89 9.35 -20.53
C MET A 335 -14.62 8.64 -20.02
N GLY A 336 -14.45 7.34 -20.34
CA GLY A 336 -13.22 6.58 -20.07
C GLY A 336 -13.18 5.80 -18.75
N LEU A 337 -14.26 5.82 -17.97
CA LEU A 337 -14.42 5.00 -16.75
C LEU A 337 -15.32 3.77 -17.00
N TYR A 338 -15.01 2.67 -16.33
CA TYR A 338 -15.79 1.43 -16.26
C TYR A 338 -16.23 1.18 -14.81
N ARG A 339 -17.44 0.63 -14.60
CA ARG A 339 -17.98 0.38 -13.25
C ARG A 339 -18.18 -1.11 -12.99
N LEU A 340 -17.51 -1.64 -11.97
CA LEU A 340 -17.53 -3.07 -11.64
C LEU A 340 -18.75 -3.41 -10.77
N CYS A 341 -19.52 -4.44 -11.13
CA CYS A 341 -20.72 -4.85 -10.38
C CYS A 341 -20.45 -6.07 -9.49
N LYS A 342 -20.36 -5.83 -8.17
CA LYS A 342 -19.85 -6.78 -7.16
C LYS A 342 -20.46 -8.20 -7.16
N TYR A 343 -21.75 -8.38 -7.47
CA TYR A 343 -22.48 -9.65 -7.25
C TYR A 343 -22.68 -10.51 -8.52
N ARG A 344 -21.91 -10.26 -9.59
CA ARG A 344 -22.03 -11.01 -10.87
C ARG A 344 -20.69 -11.44 -11.47
N ILE A 345 -19.68 -11.71 -10.63
CA ILE A 345 -18.36 -12.15 -11.08
C ILE A 345 -17.93 -13.42 -10.33
N GLY A 346 -17.98 -14.55 -11.03
CA GLY A 346 -17.24 -15.75 -10.64
C GLY A 346 -15.77 -15.52 -10.95
N PHE A 347 -15.05 -14.98 -9.95
CA PHE A 347 -13.64 -14.61 -10.05
C PHE A 347 -12.73 -15.85 -9.99
N ASP A 348 -12.33 -16.34 -11.16
CA ASP A 348 -11.11 -17.15 -11.28
C ASP A 348 -9.84 -16.25 -11.32
N VAL A 349 -8.68 -16.88 -11.22
CA VAL A 349 -7.36 -16.21 -11.23
C VAL A 349 -7.13 -15.42 -12.51
N ASP A 350 -7.64 -15.92 -13.64
CA ASP A 350 -7.39 -15.40 -14.98
C ASP A 350 -8.20 -14.12 -15.26
N LYS A 351 -9.46 -14.07 -14.80
CA LYS A 351 -10.28 -12.85 -14.72
C LYS A 351 -9.68 -11.82 -13.77
N PHE A 352 -9.14 -12.24 -12.61
CA PHE A 352 -8.48 -11.32 -11.69
C PHE A 352 -7.22 -10.68 -12.30
N TYR A 353 -6.44 -11.44 -13.07
CA TYR A 353 -5.27 -10.91 -13.79
C TYR A 353 -5.69 -9.86 -14.84
N LYS A 354 -6.70 -10.17 -15.65
CA LYS A 354 -7.25 -9.26 -16.68
C LYS A 354 -7.86 -8.00 -16.08
N ALA A 355 -8.62 -8.11 -14.98
CA ALA A 355 -9.17 -6.97 -14.25
C ALA A 355 -8.07 -6.06 -13.67
N ARG A 356 -6.96 -6.63 -13.16
CA ARG A 356 -5.84 -5.87 -12.57
C ARG A 356 -5.15 -4.94 -13.58
N ALA A 357 -5.10 -5.31 -14.86
CA ALA A 357 -4.57 -4.46 -15.93
C ALA A 357 -5.43 -3.20 -16.18
N LEU A 358 -6.74 -3.26 -15.90
CA LEU A 358 -7.70 -2.18 -16.12
C LEU A 358 -7.86 -1.23 -14.92
N ARG A 359 -7.15 -1.49 -13.79
CA ARG A 359 -7.37 -0.87 -12.47
C ARG A 359 -7.47 0.67 -12.47
N LEU A 360 -6.75 1.36 -13.35
CA LEU A 360 -6.68 2.82 -13.41
C LEU A 360 -7.92 3.49 -14.04
N ARG A 361 -8.92 2.70 -14.47
CA ARG A 361 -10.15 3.17 -15.13
C ARG A 361 -11.42 2.63 -14.47
N MET A 362 -11.36 2.27 -13.18
CA MET A 362 -12.40 1.52 -12.49
C MET A 362 -12.99 2.25 -11.27
N GLU A 363 -14.32 2.27 -11.17
CA GLU A 363 -15.04 2.53 -9.92
C GLU A 363 -15.78 1.26 -9.44
N LEU A 364 -15.82 1.05 -8.11
CA LEU A 364 -16.55 -0.07 -7.51
C LEU A 364 -18.03 0.27 -7.34
N ALA A 365 -18.92 -0.50 -7.97
CA ALA A 365 -20.36 -0.43 -7.75
C ALA A 365 -20.88 -1.70 -7.05
N ALA A 366 -21.68 -1.52 -6.00
CA ALA A 366 -22.62 -2.54 -5.60
C ALA A 366 -23.73 -2.66 -6.68
N ASP A 367 -24.46 -3.78 -6.74
CA ASP A 367 -25.69 -3.91 -7.56
C ASP A 367 -26.89 -3.15 -6.94
N THR A 368 -26.59 -1.95 -6.40
CA THR A 368 -27.53 -0.89 -6.02
C THR A 368 -27.62 0.18 -7.12
N LEU A 369 -27.10 -0.12 -8.31
CA LEU A 369 -27.29 0.65 -9.54
C LEU A 369 -28.79 0.78 -9.83
N HIS A 370 -29.21 1.89 -10.46
CA HIS A 370 -30.63 2.27 -10.59
C HIS A 370 -31.52 1.09 -11.02
N PRO A 371 -32.70 0.87 -10.39
CA PRO A 371 -33.53 -0.32 -10.53
C PRO A 371 -33.77 -0.81 -11.97
N ASN A 372 -33.77 0.09 -12.94
CA ASN A 372 -34.10 -0.17 -14.32
C ASN A 372 -32.89 -0.38 -15.24
N TRP A 373 -31.64 -0.32 -14.75
CA TRP A 373 -30.45 -0.36 -15.63
C TRP A 373 -30.39 -1.59 -16.55
N ARG A 374 -30.90 -2.73 -16.07
CA ARG A 374 -30.97 -3.99 -16.83
C ARG A 374 -31.92 -3.92 -18.04
N GLN A 375 -32.81 -2.93 -18.13
CA GLN A 375 -33.67 -2.73 -19.30
C GLN A 375 -32.87 -2.36 -20.56
N LEU A 376 -31.70 -1.72 -20.42
CA LEU A 376 -30.78 -1.45 -21.52
C LEU A 376 -30.19 -2.73 -22.15
N LEU A 377 -30.27 -3.87 -21.47
CA LEU A 377 -29.82 -5.16 -21.99
C LEU A 377 -30.80 -5.77 -23.01
N ALA A 378 -32.07 -5.33 -23.01
CA ALA A 378 -33.05 -5.75 -24.01
C ALA A 378 -32.62 -5.39 -25.44
N ILE A 379 -31.83 -4.31 -25.61
CA ILE A 379 -31.26 -3.83 -26.88
C ILE A 379 -30.34 -4.88 -27.54
N VAL A 380 -29.83 -5.85 -26.78
CA VAL A 380 -28.98 -6.96 -27.27
C VAL A 380 -29.57 -8.35 -27.01
N GLY A 381 -30.86 -8.43 -26.66
CA GLY A 381 -31.58 -9.68 -26.38
C GLY A 381 -31.24 -10.31 -25.03
N GLU A 382 -30.74 -9.54 -24.07
CA GLU A 382 -30.22 -10.02 -22.78
C GLU A 382 -31.20 -9.80 -21.62
N SER A 383 -31.12 -10.68 -20.60
CA SER A 383 -32.17 -10.78 -19.57
C SER A 383 -32.23 -9.56 -18.64
N THR A 384 -33.43 -8.97 -18.54
CA THR A 384 -33.70 -7.75 -17.77
C THR A 384 -33.98 -8.00 -16.27
N GLN A 385 -34.16 -9.26 -15.85
CA GLN A 385 -34.57 -9.62 -14.48
C GLN A 385 -33.44 -9.44 -13.45
N ARG A 386 -33.82 -9.14 -12.19
CA ARG A 386 -32.88 -9.07 -11.04
C ARG A 386 -32.83 -10.40 -10.29
N THR A 387 -31.63 -10.91 -10.07
CA THR A 387 -31.38 -12.21 -9.41
C THR A 387 -31.32 -12.11 -7.89
N PHE A 388 -30.83 -10.99 -7.35
CA PHE A 388 -30.59 -10.80 -5.91
C PHE A 388 -31.39 -9.61 -5.38
N LEU A 389 -31.91 -9.73 -4.15
CA LEU A 389 -32.78 -8.76 -3.48
C LEU A 389 -32.42 -8.70 -1.98
N GLY A 390 -32.68 -7.58 -1.30
CA GLY A 390 -32.39 -7.42 0.14
C GLY A 390 -31.05 -6.71 0.42
N HIS A 391 -30.48 -6.93 1.60
CA HIS A 391 -29.25 -6.27 2.06
C HIS A 391 -27.98 -6.98 1.50
N PRO A 392 -26.87 -6.26 1.23
CA PRO A 392 -25.57 -6.85 0.88
C PRO A 392 -25.11 -8.04 1.72
N HIS A 393 -25.45 -8.04 3.00
CA HIS A 393 -25.07 -9.08 3.96
C HIS A 393 -26.20 -10.10 4.24
N ASP A 394 -27.31 -10.06 3.48
CA ASP A 394 -28.32 -11.14 3.48
C ASP A 394 -27.91 -12.32 2.58
N TRP A 395 -26.75 -12.24 1.92
CA TRP A 395 -26.24 -13.21 0.96
C TRP A 395 -24.84 -13.70 1.36
N VAL A 396 -24.63 -15.01 1.24
CA VAL A 396 -23.40 -15.70 1.63
C VAL A 396 -22.71 -16.24 0.38
N VAL A 397 -21.46 -15.82 0.16
CA VAL A 397 -20.66 -16.26 -0.99
C VAL A 397 -19.85 -17.51 -0.64
N HIS A 398 -19.53 -18.33 -1.64
CA HIS A 398 -18.72 -19.53 -1.49
C HIS A 398 -17.34 -19.35 -2.14
N GLN A 399 -16.32 -20.05 -1.62
CA GLN A 399 -14.94 -19.96 -2.13
C GLN A 399 -14.70 -20.79 -3.40
N ASP A 400 -15.61 -21.72 -3.70
CA ASP A 400 -15.63 -22.53 -4.93
C ASP A 400 -16.25 -21.79 -6.14
N GLY A 401 -16.83 -20.59 -5.92
CA GLY A 401 -17.49 -19.80 -6.94
C GLY A 401 -18.97 -20.14 -7.19
N SER A 402 -19.61 -20.98 -6.35
CA SER A 402 -21.05 -21.25 -6.47
C SER A 402 -21.92 -20.01 -6.24
N ASP A 403 -23.16 -20.05 -6.75
CA ASP A 403 -24.12 -18.95 -6.59
C ASP A 403 -24.32 -18.55 -5.11
N PRO A 404 -24.39 -17.23 -4.79
CA PRO A 404 -24.60 -16.76 -3.43
C PRO A 404 -25.95 -17.23 -2.87
N VAL A 405 -25.93 -17.87 -1.70
CA VAL A 405 -27.13 -18.38 -1.02
C VAL A 405 -27.64 -17.38 0.04
N PRO A 406 -28.95 -17.31 0.32
CA PRO A 406 -29.46 -16.45 1.39
C PRO A 406 -28.88 -16.86 2.76
N LEU A 407 -28.41 -15.88 3.53
CA LEU A 407 -27.84 -16.02 4.88
C LEU A 407 -28.70 -16.91 5.78
N ARG A 408 -30.03 -16.77 5.70
CA ARG A 408 -30.98 -17.60 6.44
C ARG A 408 -30.80 -19.10 6.17
N SER A 409 -30.66 -19.51 4.91
CA SER A 409 -30.54 -20.93 4.53
C SER A 409 -29.33 -21.60 5.19
N THR A 410 -28.23 -20.85 5.36
CA THR A 410 -26.97 -21.34 5.94
C THR A 410 -27.06 -21.70 7.43
N TYR A 411 -28.14 -21.29 8.11
CA TYR A 411 -28.43 -21.55 9.53
C TYR A 411 -29.69 -22.41 9.77
N LEU A 412 -30.54 -22.68 8.77
CA LEU A 412 -31.78 -23.47 8.95
C LEU A 412 -31.55 -24.90 9.48
N LYS A 413 -30.34 -25.46 9.28
CA LYS A 413 -29.92 -26.75 9.85
C LYS A 413 -29.76 -26.71 11.38
N TYR A 414 -29.57 -25.54 11.97
CA TYR A 414 -29.26 -25.34 13.39
C TYR A 414 -30.39 -24.60 14.14
N ASP A 415 -31.03 -23.60 13.52
CA ASP A 415 -32.29 -22.99 13.98
C ASP A 415 -33.31 -23.00 12.82
N PRO A 416 -34.30 -23.91 12.81
CA PRO A 416 -35.36 -23.93 11.79
C PRO A 416 -36.20 -22.64 11.73
N GLN A 417 -36.21 -21.86 12.82
CA GLN A 417 -36.86 -20.55 12.91
C GLN A 417 -35.87 -19.38 12.79
N PHE A 418 -34.66 -19.61 12.24
CA PHE A 418 -33.63 -18.60 12.13
C PHE A 418 -34.16 -17.35 11.44
N THR A 419 -34.11 -16.25 12.19
CA THR A 419 -34.63 -14.93 11.84
C THR A 419 -33.70 -13.89 12.42
N PHE A 420 -33.26 -12.96 11.57
CA PHE A 420 -32.24 -11.96 11.90
C PHE A 420 -32.70 -10.57 11.47
N GLU A 421 -32.20 -9.54 12.16
CA GLU A 421 -32.54 -8.15 11.91
C GLU A 421 -31.28 -7.27 12.06
N HIS A 422 -30.81 -6.72 10.93
CA HIS A 422 -29.70 -5.76 10.92
C HIS A 422 -30.05 -4.54 11.78
N ILE A 423 -29.11 -4.09 12.60
CA ILE A 423 -29.14 -2.81 13.33
C ILE A 423 -27.79 -2.11 13.15
N ASP A 424 -27.83 -0.79 12.98
CA ASP A 424 -26.63 0.04 12.76
C ASP A 424 -26.06 0.62 14.07
N GLU A 425 -26.85 0.58 15.15
CA GLU A 425 -26.53 1.10 16.48
C GLU A 425 -27.05 0.15 17.57
N SER A 426 -26.42 0.19 18.76
CA SER A 426 -26.86 -0.58 19.92
C SER A 426 -28.19 -0.08 20.49
N VAL A 427 -29.06 -1.01 20.88
CA VAL A 427 -30.37 -0.72 21.48
C VAL A 427 -30.27 -0.87 22.99
N LEU A 428 -30.65 0.15 23.75
CA LEU A 428 -30.71 0.06 25.21
C LEU A 428 -31.89 -0.81 25.67
N ASP A 429 -31.65 -1.75 26.57
CA ASP A 429 -32.70 -2.45 27.31
C ASP A 429 -33.25 -1.54 28.40
N THR A 430 -34.32 -0.82 28.06
CA THR A 430 -35.02 0.09 28.96
C THR A 430 -35.73 -0.63 30.11
N THR A 431 -35.86 -1.96 30.09
CA THR A 431 -36.37 -2.73 31.24
C THR A 431 -35.26 -3.03 32.27
N SER A 432 -34.03 -3.24 31.79
CA SER A 432 -32.84 -3.36 32.65
C SER A 432 -32.32 -2.02 33.18
N TRP A 433 -32.43 -0.95 32.38
CA TRP A 433 -31.70 0.31 32.60
C TRP A 433 -32.55 1.59 32.60
N GLY A 434 -33.85 1.50 32.32
CA GLY A 434 -34.73 2.67 32.26
C GLY A 434 -34.36 3.61 31.12
N ALA A 435 -33.90 4.81 31.44
CA ALA A 435 -33.42 5.82 30.49
C ALA A 435 -31.94 6.19 30.68
N ASP A 436 -31.23 5.50 31.57
CA ASP A 436 -29.80 5.67 31.84
C ASP A 436 -29.02 4.68 30.97
N ASP A 437 -28.11 5.16 30.11
CA ASP A 437 -27.23 4.26 29.36
C ASP A 437 -26.05 3.88 30.27
N PRO A 438 -25.87 2.60 30.64
CA PRO A 438 -24.79 2.18 31.52
C PRO A 438 -23.39 2.43 30.94
N ARG A 439 -23.30 2.63 29.62
CA ARG A 439 -22.07 2.96 28.88
C ARG A 439 -21.66 4.42 29.03
N TRP A 440 -22.52 5.28 29.56
CA TRP A 440 -22.23 6.71 29.72
C TRP A 440 -21.17 6.95 30.80
N ILE A 441 -20.24 7.86 30.53
CA ILE A 441 -19.11 8.24 31.38
C ILE A 441 -19.32 9.70 31.82
N PRO A 442 -19.55 9.98 33.12
CA PRO A 442 -19.58 11.34 33.60
C PRO A 442 -18.17 11.98 33.50
N PRO A 443 -18.05 13.25 33.05
CA PRO A 443 -16.76 13.91 32.92
C PRO A 443 -16.08 14.10 34.29
N PRO A 444 -14.73 13.97 34.38
CA PRO A 444 -14.03 13.80 35.66
C PRO A 444 -13.99 15.05 36.56
N ASN A 445 -14.27 16.25 36.02
CA ASN A 445 -14.25 17.51 36.77
C ASN A 445 -15.57 18.27 36.66
N THR A 446 -16.47 18.06 37.62
CA THR A 446 -17.80 18.71 37.67
C THR A 446 -17.75 20.24 37.85
N ALA A 447 -16.57 20.81 38.14
CA ALA A 447 -16.36 22.23 38.38
C ALA A 447 -16.00 23.06 37.13
N VAL A 448 -15.64 22.42 36.00
CA VAL A 448 -15.22 23.12 34.76
C VAL A 448 -15.92 22.53 33.52
N CYS A 449 -17.22 22.30 33.61
CA CYS A 449 -18.04 22.01 32.43
C CYS A 449 -18.38 23.30 31.68
N ILE A 450 -17.55 23.68 30.70
CA ILE A 450 -18.02 24.56 29.62
C ILE A 450 -19.10 23.79 28.85
N ALA A 451 -20.30 24.34 28.77
CA ALA A 451 -21.46 23.62 28.25
C ALA A 451 -21.27 23.18 26.79
N GLY A 452 -21.29 21.87 26.55
CA GLY A 452 -21.37 21.28 25.21
C GLY A 452 -20.06 20.77 24.58
N THR A 453 -18.90 20.89 25.23
CA THR A 453 -17.63 20.34 24.70
C THR A 453 -17.29 18.98 25.32
N ASN A 454 -17.58 17.91 24.61
CA ASN A 454 -16.99 16.60 24.88
C ASN A 454 -15.55 16.58 24.37
N ILE A 455 -14.61 16.10 25.17
CA ILE A 455 -13.19 15.99 24.84
C ILE A 455 -12.84 14.51 24.64
N CYS A 456 -12.00 14.21 23.66
CA CYS A 456 -11.53 12.85 23.40
C CYS A 456 -10.42 12.45 24.38
N ASP A 457 -10.66 11.39 25.17
CA ASP A 457 -9.68 10.86 26.13
C ASP A 457 -8.34 10.46 25.47
N LEU A 458 -8.35 10.07 24.19
CA LEU A 458 -7.15 9.63 23.46
C LEU A 458 -6.30 10.77 22.84
N CYS A 459 -6.91 11.91 22.47
CA CYS A 459 -6.20 12.95 21.69
C CYS A 459 -6.44 14.40 22.15
N GLY A 460 -7.20 14.60 23.23
CA GLY A 460 -7.50 15.93 23.79
C GLY A 460 -8.37 16.84 22.92
N GLN A 461 -8.79 16.40 21.72
CA GLN A 461 -9.58 17.20 20.79
C GLN A 461 -11.09 17.15 21.08
N SER A 462 -11.81 18.21 20.71
CA SER A 462 -13.27 18.25 20.85
C SER A 462 -13.97 17.26 19.90
N GLN A 463 -14.89 16.50 20.45
CA GLN A 463 -15.74 15.55 19.74
C GLN A 463 -17.08 16.20 19.39
N SER A 464 -17.55 16.03 18.15
CA SER A 464 -18.90 16.43 17.72
C SER A 464 -19.42 15.51 16.62
N ASN A 465 -20.73 15.28 16.59
CA ASN A 465 -21.37 14.62 15.44
C ASN A 465 -21.49 15.54 14.21
N GLU A 466 -21.34 16.86 14.39
CA GLU A 466 -21.26 17.80 13.27
C GLU A 466 -19.82 17.90 12.74
N ALA A 467 -19.59 17.45 11.51
CA ALA A 467 -18.26 17.39 10.90
C ALA A 467 -17.53 18.76 10.82
N ALA A 468 -18.28 19.87 10.82
CA ALA A 468 -17.74 21.23 10.84
C ALA A 468 -17.27 21.71 12.24
N LEU A 469 -17.71 21.02 13.31
CA LEU A 469 -17.37 21.33 14.71
C LEU A 469 -16.48 20.25 15.35
N ASN A 470 -16.23 19.14 14.64
CA ASN A 470 -15.48 18.00 15.16
C ASN A 470 -13.97 18.08 14.88
N ALA A 471 -13.19 18.34 15.93
CA ALA A 471 -11.73 18.31 15.89
C ALA A 471 -11.16 16.89 16.06
N CYS A 472 -11.86 15.98 16.74
CA CYS A 472 -11.36 14.61 16.98
C CYS A 472 -11.30 13.76 15.70
N LYS A 473 -10.12 13.17 15.43
CA LYS A 473 -9.83 12.33 14.25
C LYS A 473 -9.40 10.89 14.56
N CYS A 474 -9.57 10.38 15.79
CA CYS A 474 -9.10 9.03 16.17
C CYS A 474 -9.72 7.90 15.32
N PHE A 475 -11.00 8.02 14.94
CA PHE A 475 -11.75 6.97 14.24
C PHE A 475 -12.70 7.59 13.18
N PRO A 476 -12.16 8.25 12.13
CA PRO A 476 -12.91 9.20 11.30
C PRO A 476 -13.93 8.55 10.36
N GLY A 477 -13.82 7.23 10.11
CA GLY A 477 -14.81 6.47 9.34
C GLY A 477 -16.08 6.08 10.13
N PHE A 478 -16.05 6.19 11.47
CA PHE A 478 -17.13 5.77 12.36
C PHE A 478 -17.75 6.92 13.19
N PHE A 479 -17.00 8.00 13.39
CA PHE A 479 -17.36 9.09 14.29
C PHE A 479 -17.03 10.47 13.68
N GLY A 480 -17.91 11.44 13.88
CA GLY A 480 -17.73 12.83 13.42
C GLY A 480 -17.88 13.06 11.91
N GLY A 481 -18.51 12.11 11.21
CA GLY A 481 -18.81 12.19 9.77
C GLY A 481 -19.85 11.13 9.36
N PRO A 482 -20.24 11.08 8.07
CA PRO A 482 -21.20 10.09 7.57
C PRO A 482 -20.63 8.65 7.68
N ARG A 483 -21.26 7.81 8.49
CA ARG A 483 -20.90 6.38 8.62
C ARG A 483 -21.10 5.68 7.26
N LEU A 484 -20.05 5.01 6.76
CA LEU A 484 -20.08 4.23 5.52
C LEU A 484 -20.01 2.72 5.82
N PRO A 485 -20.70 1.87 5.05
CA PRO A 485 -20.63 0.42 5.25
C PRO A 485 -19.25 -0.12 4.85
N SER A 486 -18.58 -0.81 5.77
CA SER A 486 -17.28 -1.43 5.53
C SER A 486 -17.33 -2.45 4.40
N ALA A 487 -16.33 -2.45 3.53
CA ALA A 487 -16.24 -3.30 2.34
C ALA A 487 -15.90 -4.78 2.65
N VAL A 488 -16.79 -5.47 3.36
CA VAL A 488 -16.74 -6.90 3.66
C VAL A 488 -17.91 -7.67 3.02
N GLN A 489 -17.79 -8.98 2.93
CA GLN A 489 -18.87 -9.91 2.57
C GLN A 489 -18.94 -11.06 3.58
N ILE A 490 -20.14 -11.60 3.80
CA ILE A 490 -20.27 -12.86 4.53
C ILE A 490 -19.94 -14.01 3.58
N PHE A 491 -18.97 -14.86 3.94
CA PHE A 491 -18.60 -16.04 3.17
C PHE A 491 -18.85 -17.33 3.95
N ARG A 492 -19.06 -18.45 3.24
CA ARG A 492 -19.24 -19.76 3.86
C ARG A 492 -17.87 -20.37 4.20
N THR A 493 -17.63 -20.68 5.48
CA THR A 493 -16.37 -21.32 5.87
C THR A 493 -16.35 -22.80 5.45
N SER A 494 -15.16 -23.32 5.14
CA SER A 494 -14.96 -24.69 4.62
C SER A 494 -15.45 -25.80 5.56
N ASN A 495 -15.56 -25.54 6.87
CA ASN A 495 -16.09 -26.52 7.83
C ASN A 495 -17.64 -26.54 7.91
N GLY A 496 -18.33 -25.61 7.26
CA GLY A 496 -19.80 -25.55 7.19
C GLY A 496 -20.55 -25.34 8.53
N ARG A 497 -19.84 -25.08 9.63
CA ARG A 497 -20.45 -24.82 10.95
C ARG A 497 -20.89 -23.37 11.08
N ASN A 498 -20.03 -22.43 10.69
CA ASN A 498 -20.28 -20.99 10.72
C ASN A 498 -20.02 -20.33 9.36
N ASN A 499 -20.51 -19.11 9.21
CA ASN A 499 -20.03 -18.20 8.18
C ASN A 499 -18.88 -17.34 8.75
N GLY A 500 -18.14 -16.63 7.90
CA GLY A 500 -17.12 -15.67 8.31
C GLY A 500 -17.22 -14.36 7.51
N LEU A 501 -16.38 -13.38 7.83
CA LEU A 501 -16.23 -12.17 7.02
C LEU A 501 -15.00 -12.28 6.11
N GLN A 502 -15.18 -11.88 4.86
CA GLN A 502 -14.13 -11.74 3.86
C GLN A 502 -14.02 -10.27 3.44
N ALA A 503 -12.80 -9.74 3.40
CA ALA A 503 -12.51 -8.42 2.88
C ALA A 503 -12.67 -8.38 1.34
N LEU A 504 -13.34 -7.35 0.81
CA LEU A 504 -13.56 -7.16 -0.63
C LEU A 504 -12.55 -6.20 -1.26
N VAL A 505 -11.94 -5.38 -0.44
CA VAL A 505 -10.78 -4.52 -0.75
C VAL A 505 -9.71 -4.79 0.31
N PRO A 506 -8.43 -4.48 0.06
CA PRO A 506 -7.46 -4.45 1.13
C PRO A 506 -7.91 -3.44 2.21
N PHE A 507 -8.05 -3.91 3.44
CA PHE A 507 -8.07 -3.03 4.60
C PHE A 507 -6.64 -2.88 5.10
N GLU A 508 -6.26 -1.66 5.47
CA GLU A 508 -5.05 -1.45 6.26
C GLU A 508 -5.27 -2.08 7.64
N ARG A 509 -4.23 -2.72 8.17
CA ARG A 509 -4.37 -3.65 9.29
C ARG A 509 -4.59 -2.86 10.57
N GLY A 510 -5.84 -2.59 10.93
CA GLY A 510 -6.18 -1.76 12.07
C GLY A 510 -7.31 -0.77 11.83
N VAL A 511 -7.72 -0.60 10.58
CA VAL A 511 -8.99 0.06 10.24
C VAL A 511 -10.10 -0.60 11.06
N VAL A 512 -10.87 0.20 11.81
CA VAL A 512 -12.06 -0.29 12.51
C VAL A 512 -13.05 -0.82 11.47
N ILE A 513 -13.27 -2.14 11.44
CA ILE A 513 -14.20 -2.78 10.47
C ILE A 513 -15.65 -2.80 10.96
N GLY A 514 -15.96 -2.25 12.14
CA GLY A 514 -17.30 -2.18 12.71
C GLY A 514 -17.31 -1.80 14.19
N GLU A 515 -18.40 -1.16 14.63
CA GLU A 515 -18.77 -1.08 16.06
C GLU A 515 -19.47 -2.39 16.47
N PHE A 516 -19.19 -2.94 17.64
CA PHE A 516 -19.92 -4.11 18.15
C PHE A 516 -21.28 -3.71 18.73
N VAL A 517 -22.35 -3.89 17.95
CA VAL A 517 -23.71 -3.45 18.30
C VAL A 517 -24.67 -4.59 18.67
N GLY A 518 -25.54 -4.35 19.65
CA GLY A 518 -26.51 -5.34 20.15
C GLY A 518 -27.54 -4.74 21.11
N LEU A 519 -28.18 -5.56 21.94
CA LEU A 519 -29.00 -5.12 23.07
C LEU A 519 -28.09 -4.84 24.29
N VAL A 520 -28.08 -3.62 24.80
CA VAL A 520 -27.34 -3.22 26.01
C VAL A 520 -28.19 -3.55 27.25
N THR A 521 -27.86 -4.62 27.96
CA THR A 521 -28.66 -5.26 29.01
C THR A 521 -27.77 -5.70 30.19
N LYS A 522 -28.23 -6.61 31.06
CA LYS A 522 -27.45 -7.26 32.14
C LYS A 522 -28.16 -8.54 32.62
N GLY A 523 -27.41 -9.43 33.26
CA GLY A 523 -27.98 -10.63 33.89
C GLY A 523 -28.45 -11.69 32.90
N ILE A 524 -27.90 -11.69 31.68
CA ILE A 524 -27.99 -12.85 30.78
C ILE A 524 -26.88 -13.83 31.17
N GLU A 525 -27.30 -15.07 31.39
CA GLU A 525 -26.48 -16.23 31.72
C GLU A 525 -26.73 -17.33 30.66
N ASP A 526 -25.81 -18.30 30.54
CA ASP A 526 -25.86 -19.42 29.59
C ASP A 526 -26.07 -19.05 28.09
N GLN A 527 -25.69 -17.84 27.68
CA GLN A 527 -25.72 -17.39 26.28
C GLN A 527 -24.54 -16.49 25.92
N ASP A 528 -24.15 -16.49 24.64
CA ASP A 528 -23.08 -15.63 24.11
C ASP A 528 -23.44 -14.14 24.26
N VAL A 529 -22.65 -13.42 25.07
CA VAL A 529 -22.73 -11.98 25.33
C VAL A 529 -21.34 -11.36 25.34
N LEU A 530 -21.26 -10.05 25.09
CA LEU A 530 -20.07 -9.25 25.40
C LEU A 530 -20.26 -8.54 26.74
N ASP A 531 -19.57 -8.98 27.79
CA ASP A 531 -19.52 -8.28 29.08
C ASP A 531 -18.60 -7.05 29.05
N SER A 532 -19.03 -5.97 29.70
CA SER A 532 -18.24 -4.76 29.91
C SER A 532 -18.66 -4.03 31.19
N GLN A 533 -17.94 -2.95 31.55
CA GLN A 533 -18.15 -2.17 32.76
C GLN A 533 -17.70 -0.72 32.54
N VAL A 534 -18.49 0.23 33.04
CA VAL A 534 -18.22 1.68 33.02
C VAL A 534 -18.57 2.26 34.39
N ALA A 535 -17.63 3.01 35.00
CA ALA A 535 -17.83 3.65 36.32
C ALA A 535 -18.45 2.69 37.39
N GLY A 536 -17.99 1.44 37.43
CA GLY A 536 -18.52 0.39 38.30
C GLY A 536 -19.80 -0.32 37.79
N ARG A 537 -20.58 0.29 36.90
CA ARG A 537 -21.79 -0.29 36.29
C ARG A 537 -21.42 -1.37 35.27
N LYS A 538 -21.68 -2.65 35.57
CA LYS A 538 -21.53 -3.76 34.62
C LYS A 538 -22.70 -3.81 33.65
N TYR A 539 -22.42 -4.02 32.37
CA TYR A 539 -23.44 -4.19 31.31
C TYR A 539 -23.01 -5.24 30.30
N GLN A 540 -23.97 -5.81 29.60
CA GLN A 540 -23.77 -6.81 28.55
C GLN A 540 -24.28 -6.27 27.21
N ILE A 541 -23.59 -6.58 26.11
CA ILE A 541 -24.12 -6.41 24.75
C ILE A 541 -24.49 -7.79 24.21
N TRP A 542 -25.80 -8.08 24.14
CA TRP A 542 -26.35 -9.34 23.64
C TRP A 542 -26.92 -9.17 22.23
N GLN A 543 -26.46 -9.98 21.27
CA GLN A 543 -26.96 -9.88 19.90
C GLN A 543 -28.26 -10.67 19.67
N GLY A 544 -28.52 -11.79 20.37
CA GLY A 544 -29.84 -12.46 20.34
C GLY A 544 -30.34 -12.80 18.93
N ARG A 545 -31.34 -12.07 18.39
CA ARG A 545 -31.80 -12.13 16.98
C ARG A 545 -31.60 -10.83 16.17
N GLN A 546 -30.71 -9.94 16.63
CA GLN A 546 -30.34 -8.66 16.01
C GLN A 546 -28.81 -8.45 16.00
N GLY A 547 -28.30 -7.37 15.41
CA GLY A 547 -26.86 -7.07 15.30
C GLY A 547 -26.51 -6.49 13.93
N ASN A 548 -25.25 -6.15 13.67
CA ASN A 548 -24.77 -5.78 12.33
C ASN A 548 -24.12 -6.97 11.61
N PHE A 549 -23.39 -6.72 10.52
CA PHE A 549 -22.66 -7.75 9.77
C PHE A 549 -21.53 -8.43 10.58
N THR A 550 -20.99 -7.79 11.62
CA THR A 550 -19.91 -8.34 12.46
C THR A 550 -20.37 -9.46 13.39
N ARG A 551 -21.68 -9.59 13.65
CA ARG A 551 -22.29 -10.70 14.40
C ARG A 551 -21.84 -12.10 13.94
N PHE A 552 -21.50 -12.24 12.67
CA PHE A 552 -21.10 -13.52 12.08
C PHE A 552 -19.60 -13.80 12.21
N ALA A 553 -18.85 -12.97 12.94
CA ALA A 553 -17.61 -13.37 13.56
C ALA A 553 -17.93 -14.34 14.72
N ASN A 554 -17.33 -15.53 14.70
CA ASN A 554 -17.64 -16.61 15.64
C ASN A 554 -17.17 -16.28 17.08
N HIS A 555 -18.06 -16.39 18.06
CA HIS A 555 -17.80 -16.10 19.47
C HIS A 555 -17.29 -17.29 20.31
N SER A 556 -17.12 -18.49 19.73
CA SER A 556 -16.65 -19.64 20.50
C SER A 556 -15.14 -19.61 20.84
N CYS A 557 -14.84 -19.42 22.13
CA CYS A 557 -13.58 -19.70 22.85
C CYS A 557 -12.31 -18.89 22.52
N LYS A 558 -12.17 -18.27 21.34
CA LYS A 558 -11.21 -17.17 21.06
C LYS A 558 -11.67 -16.44 19.80
N PRO A 559 -12.03 -15.14 19.84
CA PRO A 559 -12.51 -14.44 18.66
C PRO A 559 -11.36 -14.15 17.68
N ASN A 560 -11.64 -14.24 16.37
CA ASN A 560 -10.66 -13.97 15.31
C ASN A 560 -10.39 -12.45 15.08
N ALA A 561 -11.04 -11.59 15.86
CA ALA A 561 -10.80 -10.16 15.94
C ALA A 561 -11.00 -9.73 17.41
N GLN A 562 -10.09 -8.92 17.93
CA GLN A 562 -10.06 -8.51 19.33
C GLN A 562 -10.64 -7.09 19.47
N PHE A 563 -10.97 -6.61 20.68
CA PHE A 563 -11.79 -5.40 20.84
C PHE A 563 -11.21 -4.29 21.73
N GLU A 564 -11.54 -3.05 21.36
CA GLU A 564 -11.19 -1.80 22.07
C GLU A 564 -12.41 -1.18 22.75
N LYS A 565 -12.18 -0.26 23.70
CA LYS A 565 -13.21 0.60 24.30
C LYS A 565 -12.89 2.06 23.98
N PHE A 566 -13.81 2.76 23.31
CA PHE A 566 -13.61 4.16 22.92
C PHE A 566 -14.76 5.06 23.41
N THR A 567 -14.44 6.15 24.09
CA THR A 567 -15.42 7.16 24.51
C THR A 567 -15.75 8.09 23.35
N TRP A 568 -17.00 8.12 22.91
CA TRP A 568 -17.51 9.15 21.99
C TRP A 568 -18.70 9.87 22.61
N LEU A 569 -18.62 11.21 22.68
CA LEU A 569 -19.63 12.09 23.29
C LEU A 569 -20.05 11.62 24.71
N GLY A 570 -19.07 11.20 25.50
CA GLY A 570 -19.29 10.66 26.84
C GLY A 570 -19.90 9.25 26.89
N THR A 571 -19.95 8.50 25.80
CA THR A 571 -20.49 7.13 25.76
C THR A 571 -19.44 6.12 25.32
N GLN A 572 -19.33 4.98 26.01
CA GLN A 572 -18.39 3.92 25.64
C GLN A 572 -18.93 3.06 24.47
N HIS A 573 -18.21 3.10 23.36
CA HIS A 573 -18.37 2.22 22.19
C HIS A 573 -17.31 1.11 22.21
N ILE A 574 -17.56 0.04 21.45
CA ILE A 574 -16.65 -1.11 21.32
C ILE A 574 -16.14 -1.19 19.88
N LEU A 575 -14.83 -1.04 19.71
CA LEU A 575 -14.11 -1.08 18.41
C LEU A 575 -13.21 -2.34 18.36
N LEU A 576 -12.26 -2.43 17.43
CA LEU A 576 -11.45 -3.65 17.21
C LEU A 576 -9.93 -3.39 17.20
N LYS A 577 -9.18 -4.17 18.00
CA LYS A 577 -7.70 -4.16 18.17
C LYS A 577 -7.01 -5.32 17.44
N ILE A 578 -5.66 -5.34 17.46
CA ILE A 578 -4.82 -6.46 16.99
C ILE A 578 -3.76 -6.86 18.05
N PRO A 579 -3.14 -8.06 17.94
CA PRO A 579 -2.07 -8.47 18.85
C PRO A 579 -0.77 -7.67 18.64
N LEU A 580 -0.02 -7.45 19.71
CA LEU A 580 1.27 -6.76 19.72
C LEU A 580 2.29 -7.34 18.72
N ALA A 581 2.48 -8.67 18.69
CA ALA A 581 3.40 -9.29 17.72
C ALA A 581 2.91 -9.13 16.27
N SER A 582 1.59 -9.12 16.06
CA SER A 582 0.99 -8.81 14.75
C SER A 582 1.25 -7.37 14.32
N TYR A 583 1.20 -6.40 15.24
CA TYR A 583 1.51 -5.00 14.96
C TYR A 583 2.98 -4.86 14.52
N LEU A 584 3.92 -5.34 15.35
CA LEU A 584 5.36 -5.22 15.11
C LEU A 584 5.78 -5.83 13.77
N PHE A 585 5.28 -7.03 13.43
CA PHE A 585 5.59 -7.67 12.15
C PHE A 585 4.90 -7.01 10.95
N THR A 586 3.81 -6.28 11.15
CA THR A 586 3.23 -5.43 10.10
C THR A 586 4.13 -4.23 9.82
N ARG A 587 4.66 -3.60 10.88
CA ARG A 587 5.61 -2.48 10.74
C ARG A 587 6.90 -2.87 10.05
N LEU A 588 7.53 -3.98 10.43
CA LEU A 588 8.68 -4.53 9.71
C LEU A 588 8.38 -4.71 8.21
N LYS A 589 7.21 -5.27 7.88
CA LYS A 589 6.79 -5.48 6.50
C LYS A 589 6.56 -4.17 5.73
N GLN A 590 5.97 -3.16 6.37
CA GLN A 590 5.83 -1.82 5.79
C GLN A 590 7.20 -1.15 5.57
N ALA A 591 8.16 -1.40 6.46
CA ALA A 591 9.55 -0.96 6.34
C ALA A 591 10.43 -1.79 5.35
N GLY A 592 9.84 -2.75 4.63
CA GLY A 592 10.51 -3.51 3.56
C GLY A 592 10.78 -4.98 3.87
N THR A 593 10.77 -5.41 5.13
CA THR A 593 11.06 -6.81 5.51
C THR A 593 10.12 -7.81 4.84
N ARG A 594 10.66 -8.90 4.30
CA ARG A 594 9.89 -10.04 3.75
C ARG A 594 10.26 -11.37 4.41
N HIS A 595 11.52 -11.51 4.83
CA HIS A 595 12.02 -12.63 5.62
C HIS A 595 12.41 -12.16 7.02
N MET A 596 12.19 -13.02 8.01
CA MET A 596 12.71 -12.88 9.37
C MET A 596 13.58 -14.11 9.65
N TYR A 597 14.86 -13.87 9.90
CA TYR A 597 15.85 -14.91 10.17
C TYR A 597 15.85 -15.23 11.67
N GLY A 598 16.19 -16.47 12.04
CA GLY A 598 16.31 -16.80 13.46
C GLY A 598 16.41 -18.28 13.77
N VAL A 599 16.41 -18.57 15.07
CA VAL A 599 16.30 -19.92 15.64
C VAL A 599 15.10 -19.93 16.60
N PRO A 600 14.19 -20.92 16.51
CA PRO A 600 13.05 -21.01 17.41
C PRO A 600 13.50 -21.42 18.83
N GLY A 601 12.99 -20.72 19.83
CA GLY A 601 13.15 -21.07 21.26
C GLY A 601 11.84 -20.84 22.00
N ASP A 602 11.71 -21.40 23.20
CA ASP A 602 10.45 -21.43 23.96
C ASP A 602 9.81 -20.04 24.17
N PHE A 603 10.63 -19.01 24.41
CA PHE A 603 10.17 -17.63 24.54
C PHE A 603 9.77 -16.95 23.22
N THR A 604 10.20 -17.46 22.04
CA THR A 604 9.81 -16.91 20.73
C THR A 604 8.62 -17.63 20.08
N LEU A 605 8.33 -18.90 20.42
CA LEU A 605 7.36 -19.75 19.71
C LEU A 605 6.01 -19.06 19.42
N LYS A 606 5.36 -18.49 20.46
CA LYS A 606 4.08 -17.81 20.28
C LYS A 606 4.15 -16.65 19.29
N ALA A 607 5.27 -15.92 19.26
CA ALA A 607 5.42 -14.81 18.34
C ALA A 607 5.55 -15.31 16.89
N LEU A 608 6.31 -16.39 16.66
CA LEU A 608 6.50 -16.97 15.32
C LEU A 608 5.16 -17.32 14.62
N ASP A 609 4.13 -17.74 15.37
CA ASP A 609 2.75 -17.95 14.86
C ASP A 609 2.12 -16.71 14.17
N HIS A 610 2.65 -15.51 14.43
CA HIS A 610 2.16 -14.25 13.88
C HIS A 610 2.88 -13.82 12.59
N LEU A 611 4.00 -14.45 12.23
CA LEU A 611 4.74 -14.14 11.00
C LEU A 611 3.92 -14.45 9.73
N PRO A 612 3.34 -15.66 9.54
CA PRO A 612 2.55 -15.97 8.35
C PRO A 612 1.31 -15.08 8.23
N ARG A 613 0.67 -14.74 9.36
CA ARG A 613 -0.50 -13.83 9.43
C ARG A 613 -0.17 -12.39 9.01
N SER A 614 1.08 -11.97 9.23
CA SER A 614 1.60 -10.68 8.79
C SER A 614 2.12 -10.76 7.34
N GLY A 615 2.37 -11.97 6.85
CA GLY A 615 2.98 -12.26 5.56
C GLY A 615 4.44 -11.81 5.51
N ILE A 616 5.19 -12.10 6.58
CA ILE A 616 6.63 -12.26 6.59
C ILE A 616 6.90 -13.77 6.66
N GLN A 617 7.84 -14.27 5.86
CA GLN A 617 8.29 -15.66 5.94
C GLN A 617 9.35 -15.80 7.04
N PHE A 618 9.21 -16.79 7.91
CA PHE A 618 10.29 -17.18 8.80
C PHE A 618 11.33 -18.00 8.04
N VAL A 619 12.61 -17.69 8.25
CA VAL A 619 13.76 -18.45 7.72
C VAL A 619 14.53 -18.98 8.92
N GLY A 620 14.32 -20.25 9.22
CA GLY A 620 15.08 -20.94 10.26
C GLY A 620 16.51 -21.18 9.80
N CYS A 621 17.47 -20.57 10.49
CA CYS A 621 18.90 -20.73 10.25
C CYS A 621 19.50 -21.80 11.18
N CYS A 622 20.75 -22.20 10.93
CA CYS A 622 21.39 -23.26 11.72
C CYS A 622 21.82 -22.81 13.13
N ASN A 623 22.12 -21.53 13.31
CA ASN A 623 22.39 -20.89 14.59
C ASN A 623 22.08 -19.37 14.49
N GLU A 624 22.07 -18.68 15.63
CA GLU A 624 21.71 -17.25 15.70
C GLU A 624 22.78 -16.30 15.13
N LEU A 625 24.06 -16.70 15.12
CA LEU A 625 25.14 -15.97 14.45
C LEU A 625 24.88 -15.88 12.93
N ASN A 626 24.62 -17.02 12.30
CA ASN A 626 24.27 -17.14 10.90
C ASN A 626 22.96 -16.39 10.61
N ALA A 627 21.96 -16.50 11.48
CA ALA A 627 20.71 -15.76 11.35
C ALA A 627 20.92 -14.24 11.33
N GLY A 628 21.81 -13.72 12.20
CA GLY A 628 22.20 -12.32 12.22
C GLY A 628 22.90 -11.90 10.93
N TYR A 629 23.86 -12.69 10.44
CA TYR A 629 24.55 -12.42 9.17
C TYR A 629 23.63 -12.54 7.94
N ALA A 630 22.60 -13.39 7.98
CA ALA A 630 21.57 -13.42 6.94
C ALA A 630 20.66 -12.18 6.99
N ALA A 631 20.31 -11.68 8.17
CA ALA A 631 19.60 -10.41 8.32
C ALA A 631 20.45 -9.20 7.86
N ASP A 632 21.76 -9.21 8.13
CA ASP A 632 22.75 -8.25 7.63
C ASP A 632 22.80 -8.23 6.09
N GLY A 633 22.99 -9.39 5.46
CA GLY A 633 23.01 -9.51 3.99
C GLY A 633 21.69 -9.10 3.33
N TYR A 634 20.55 -9.43 3.95
CA TYR A 634 19.24 -8.96 3.49
C TYR A 634 19.14 -7.43 3.53
N ALA A 635 19.63 -6.80 4.60
CA ALA A 635 19.66 -5.34 4.72
C ALA A 635 20.57 -4.67 3.66
N ARG A 636 21.74 -5.25 3.37
CA ARG A 636 22.66 -4.75 2.30
C ARG A 636 21.98 -4.73 0.94
N SER A 637 21.41 -5.86 0.50
CA SER A 637 20.78 -5.94 -0.84
C SER A 637 19.59 -4.98 -0.98
N GLN A 638 18.74 -4.87 0.05
CA GLN A 638 17.60 -3.96 0.06
C GLN A 638 18.04 -2.50 -0.10
N ARG A 639 19.09 -2.04 0.59
CA ARG A 639 19.52 -0.63 0.57
C ARG A 639 19.96 -0.14 -0.80
N HIS A 640 20.56 -1.01 -1.60
CA HIS A 640 21.00 -0.64 -2.95
C HIS A 640 19.84 -0.53 -3.96
N ARG A 641 18.64 -1.07 -3.68
CA ARG A 641 17.48 -1.01 -4.61
C ARG A 641 16.21 -0.37 -4.04
N SER A 642 16.11 -0.18 -2.73
CA SER A 642 14.92 0.31 -2.02
C SER A 642 15.26 1.40 -1.01
N LYS A 643 14.39 2.42 -0.90
CA LYS A 643 14.45 3.42 0.18
C LYS A 643 13.96 2.90 1.54
N THR A 644 13.36 1.72 1.56
CA THR A 644 12.80 1.08 2.76
C THR A 644 13.26 -0.38 2.80
N GLY A 645 14.13 -0.70 3.73
CA GLY A 645 14.62 -2.06 3.94
C GLY A 645 15.18 -2.23 5.35
N LEU A 646 14.67 -3.24 6.06
CA LEU A 646 15.15 -3.68 7.36
C LEU A 646 15.52 -5.16 7.29
N GLY A 647 16.73 -5.49 7.76
CA GLY A 647 17.04 -6.84 8.20
C GLY A 647 16.24 -7.15 9.48
N ALA A 648 15.74 -8.36 9.62
CA ALA A 648 14.96 -8.76 10.79
C ALA A 648 15.48 -10.10 11.32
N LEU A 649 15.93 -10.08 12.58
CA LEU A 649 16.41 -11.22 13.33
C LEU A 649 15.47 -11.47 14.51
N ILE A 650 15.14 -12.73 14.79
CA ILE A 650 14.49 -13.15 16.03
C ILE A 650 15.27 -14.26 16.74
N THR A 651 15.58 -14.07 18.02
CA THR A 651 16.32 -15.05 18.85
C THR A 651 15.62 -15.30 20.17
N THR A 652 15.94 -16.42 20.83
CA THR A 652 15.57 -16.62 22.23
C THR A 652 16.54 -15.89 23.18
N TYR A 653 16.05 -15.61 24.39
CA TYR A 653 16.76 -14.92 25.45
C TYR A 653 18.05 -15.63 25.89
N GLY A 654 19.06 -14.83 26.25
CA GLY A 654 20.39 -15.26 26.69
C GLY A 654 21.19 -15.98 25.62
N VAL A 655 20.90 -17.26 25.40
CA VAL A 655 21.72 -18.14 24.55
C VAL A 655 21.72 -17.70 23.08
N GLY A 656 20.57 -17.29 22.54
CA GLY A 656 20.46 -16.91 21.14
C GLY A 656 20.96 -15.49 20.87
N GLU A 657 20.62 -14.54 21.73
CA GLU A 657 21.05 -13.14 21.56
C GLU A 657 22.56 -12.94 21.75
N LEU A 658 23.20 -13.67 22.67
CA LEU A 658 24.66 -13.62 22.84
C LEU A 658 25.40 -14.29 21.67
N SER A 659 24.82 -15.32 21.05
CA SER A 659 25.32 -15.94 19.81
C SER A 659 25.21 -14.98 18.61
N ALA A 660 24.11 -14.25 18.50
CA ALA A 660 23.90 -13.21 17.48
C ALA A 660 24.75 -11.94 17.67
N ALA A 661 25.30 -11.70 18.86
CA ALA A 661 25.94 -10.42 19.22
C ALA A 661 27.08 -10.01 18.27
N ASN A 662 27.89 -10.96 17.77
CA ASN A 662 28.93 -10.70 16.76
C ASN A 662 28.34 -10.19 15.43
N ALA A 663 27.23 -10.77 14.97
CA ALA A 663 26.57 -10.30 13.74
C ALA A 663 25.92 -8.92 13.92
N ILE A 664 25.29 -8.65 15.07
CA ILE A 664 24.72 -7.33 15.39
C ILE A 664 25.82 -6.27 15.52
N ALA A 665 26.95 -6.60 16.15
CA ALA A 665 28.14 -5.73 16.18
C ALA A 665 28.66 -5.42 14.77
N GLY A 666 28.69 -6.42 13.88
CA GLY A 666 29.03 -6.23 12.47
C GLY A 666 28.07 -5.32 11.72
N SER A 667 26.76 -5.53 11.85
CA SER A 667 25.77 -4.61 11.26
C SER A 667 25.82 -3.21 11.86
N TYR A 668 26.27 -3.04 13.11
CA TYR A 668 26.50 -1.73 13.72
C TYR A 668 27.76 -1.06 13.16
N ALA A 669 28.87 -1.79 13.02
CA ALA A 669 30.09 -1.26 12.39
C ALA A 669 29.86 -0.88 10.92
N GLU A 670 29.14 -1.71 10.18
CA GLU A 670 28.91 -1.60 8.72
C GLU A 670 27.71 -0.73 8.33
N TYR A 671 27.10 -0.02 9.29
CA TYR A 671 25.93 0.87 9.09
C TYR A 671 24.73 0.18 8.39
N LEU A 672 24.24 -0.90 9.01
CA LEU A 672 23.06 -1.65 8.54
C LEU A 672 21.90 -1.67 9.55
N PRO A 673 20.65 -1.41 9.09
CA PRO A 673 19.48 -1.34 9.95
C PRO A 673 18.88 -2.74 10.16
N VAL A 674 19.43 -3.46 11.13
CA VAL A 674 18.93 -4.78 11.56
C VAL A 674 18.11 -4.65 12.84
N VAL A 675 16.85 -5.10 12.80
CA VAL A 675 15.99 -5.19 13.99
C VAL A 675 16.20 -6.55 14.64
N HIS A 676 16.77 -6.56 15.83
CA HIS A 676 16.96 -7.76 16.65
C HIS A 676 15.83 -7.86 17.68
N ILE A 677 14.93 -8.82 17.48
CA ILE A 677 13.84 -9.12 18.39
C ILE A 677 14.24 -10.30 19.27
N VAL A 678 14.15 -10.14 20.59
CA VAL A 678 14.42 -11.22 21.55
C VAL A 678 13.11 -11.65 22.20
N GLY A 679 12.75 -12.92 22.02
CA GLY A 679 11.69 -13.54 22.82
C GLY A 679 12.22 -13.78 24.24
N THR A 680 11.54 -13.24 25.25
CA THR A 680 12.04 -13.21 26.64
C THR A 680 11.09 -13.82 27.66
N PRO A 681 11.57 -14.15 28.88
CA PRO A 681 10.70 -14.62 29.96
C PRO A 681 9.55 -13.65 30.26
N SER A 682 8.41 -14.23 30.62
CA SER A 682 7.20 -13.48 30.98
C SER A 682 7.45 -12.43 32.06
N GLN A 683 6.70 -11.33 32.05
CA GLN A 683 6.82 -10.29 33.08
C GLN A 683 6.68 -10.86 34.50
N GLN A 684 5.80 -11.84 34.68
CA GLN A 684 5.65 -12.53 35.96
C GLN A 684 6.91 -13.31 36.35
N ALA A 685 7.53 -14.04 35.42
CA ALA A 685 8.78 -14.77 35.66
C ALA A 685 9.93 -13.81 35.99
N ARG A 686 10.09 -12.72 35.21
CA ARG A 686 11.06 -11.64 35.47
C ARG A 686 10.94 -11.12 36.92
N ARG A 687 9.73 -10.73 37.33
CA ARG A 687 9.45 -10.22 38.70
C ARG A 687 9.69 -11.28 39.79
N LEU A 688 9.35 -12.54 39.54
CA LEU A 688 9.58 -13.64 40.48
C LEU A 688 11.07 -14.01 40.63
N SER A 689 11.91 -13.78 39.61
CA SER A 689 13.35 -14.10 39.68
C SER A 689 14.08 -13.36 40.81
N GLY A 690 13.82 -12.05 40.95
CA GLY A 690 14.39 -11.22 42.02
C GLY A 690 13.96 -11.64 43.43
N SER A 691 12.90 -12.44 43.57
CA SER A 691 12.39 -12.88 44.88
C SER A 691 13.29 -13.95 45.52
N SER A 692 13.64 -13.74 46.79
CA SER A 692 14.44 -14.67 47.59
C SER A 692 13.68 -15.95 47.95
N VAL A 693 14.35 -17.11 47.91
CA VAL A 693 13.80 -18.40 48.35
C VAL A 693 14.27 -18.72 49.78
N GLY A 694 13.33 -18.94 50.71
CA GLY A 694 13.63 -19.39 52.07
C GLY A 694 14.36 -18.37 52.96
N GLY A 695 14.18 -17.07 52.71
CA GLY A 695 14.77 -16.00 53.54
C GLY A 695 16.28 -15.79 53.37
N LYS A 696 16.91 -16.49 52.43
CA LYS A 696 18.29 -16.26 51.97
C LYS A 696 18.27 -15.84 50.51
N ARG A 697 19.36 -15.23 50.02
CA ARG A 697 19.65 -15.21 48.57
C ARG A 697 20.04 -16.65 48.19
N PRO A 698 19.10 -17.42 47.63
CA PRO A 698 19.08 -17.56 46.19
C PRO A 698 17.82 -16.96 45.54
N HIS A 699 18.00 -16.58 44.28
CA HIS A 699 16.98 -16.05 43.39
C HIS A 699 16.19 -17.21 42.73
N ARG A 700 15.00 -16.94 42.20
CA ARG A 700 14.28 -17.94 41.39
C ARG A 700 14.85 -17.94 39.98
N HIS A 701 15.86 -18.78 39.74
CA HIS A 701 16.53 -18.86 38.46
C HIS A 701 15.55 -19.26 37.33
N ILE A 702 15.66 -18.57 36.19
CA ILE A 702 15.00 -18.92 34.93
C ILE A 702 16.09 -19.53 34.03
N HIS A 703 15.76 -20.52 33.20
CA HIS A 703 16.71 -21.01 32.20
C HIS A 703 17.11 -19.88 31.23
N HIS A 704 18.30 -20.01 30.66
CA HIS A 704 18.98 -18.96 29.87
C HIS A 704 19.27 -17.63 30.61
N THR A 705 19.09 -17.52 31.93
CA THR A 705 19.69 -16.44 32.75
C THR A 705 21.11 -16.81 33.23
N LEU A 706 21.88 -15.82 33.67
CA LEU A 706 23.17 -16.01 34.36
C LEU A 706 23.06 -16.62 35.78
N ALA A 707 21.91 -17.23 36.11
CA ALA A 707 21.56 -17.73 37.45
C ALA A 707 21.68 -16.67 38.58
N ASP A 708 21.49 -15.39 38.27
CA ASP A 708 21.39 -14.30 39.25
C ASP A 708 20.08 -13.49 39.07
N SER A 709 20.04 -12.24 39.56
CA SER A 709 18.87 -11.36 39.50
C SER A 709 18.91 -10.32 38.37
N ARG A 710 19.93 -10.31 37.50
CA ARG A 710 20.16 -9.26 36.50
C ARG A 710 19.45 -9.55 35.18
N ILE A 711 18.12 -9.48 35.20
CA ILE A 711 17.27 -9.73 34.01
C ILE A 711 17.59 -8.80 32.83
N SER A 712 18.08 -7.58 33.09
CA SER A 712 18.45 -6.60 32.06
C SER A 712 19.85 -6.81 31.44
N VAL A 713 20.66 -7.77 31.93
CA VAL A 713 22.10 -7.86 31.58
C VAL A 713 22.38 -8.07 30.09
N TYR A 714 21.54 -8.80 29.36
CA TYR A 714 21.75 -9.00 27.92
C TYR A 714 21.38 -7.75 27.11
N ARG A 715 20.34 -7.02 27.53
CA ARG A 715 20.00 -5.71 26.97
C ARG A 715 21.06 -4.64 27.28
N GLU A 716 21.67 -4.67 28.46
CA GLU A 716 22.83 -3.83 28.83
C GLU A 716 24.06 -4.11 27.94
N ILE A 717 24.25 -5.36 27.49
CA ILE A 717 25.27 -5.74 26.50
C ILE A 717 24.87 -5.25 25.11
N ALA A 718 23.63 -5.50 24.68
CA ALA A 718 23.11 -5.08 23.38
C ALA A 718 23.10 -3.54 23.19
N GLU A 719 23.06 -2.76 24.28
CA GLU A 719 23.15 -1.29 24.24
C GLU A 719 24.46 -0.82 23.60
N LYS A 720 25.54 -1.61 23.69
CA LYS A 720 26.84 -1.26 23.09
C LYS A 720 26.92 -1.58 21.60
N LEU A 721 25.90 -2.25 21.06
CA LEU A 721 25.82 -2.79 19.70
C LEU A 721 24.61 -2.25 18.91
N THR A 722 23.81 -1.35 19.50
CA THR A 722 22.56 -0.83 18.93
C THR A 722 22.41 0.67 19.16
N VAL A 723 21.62 1.36 18.33
CA VAL A 723 21.33 2.80 18.50
C VAL A 723 20.09 3.08 19.33
N ALA A 724 19.18 2.11 19.45
CA ALA A 724 17.95 2.25 20.20
C ALA A 724 17.45 0.90 20.71
N GLN A 725 16.70 0.94 21.81
CA GLN A 725 16.17 -0.24 22.49
C GLN A 725 14.71 -0.06 22.91
N LEU A 726 13.98 -1.17 22.98
CA LEU A 726 12.59 -1.23 23.43
C LEU A 726 12.35 -2.48 24.28
N ASP A 727 12.03 -2.32 25.56
CA ASP A 727 11.54 -3.41 26.41
C ASP A 727 10.02 -3.38 26.47
N LEU A 728 9.35 -4.33 25.82
CA LEU A 728 7.89 -4.41 25.77
C LEU A 728 7.30 -4.92 27.11
N ALA A 729 8.12 -5.18 28.14
CA ALA A 729 7.65 -5.31 29.53
C ALA A 729 7.35 -3.96 30.21
N THR A 730 7.80 -2.83 29.65
CA THR A 730 7.72 -1.50 30.27
C THR A 730 6.90 -0.49 29.47
N VAL A 731 5.99 -0.96 28.60
CA VAL A 731 5.18 -0.13 27.70
C VAL A 731 3.72 -0.57 27.82
N GLU A 732 2.82 0.39 28.06
CA GLU A 732 1.38 0.14 28.12
C GLU A 732 0.81 -0.10 26.72
N SER A 733 -0.25 -0.91 26.60
CA SER A 733 -0.81 -1.38 25.32
C SER A 733 -1.10 -0.28 24.30
N GLU A 734 -1.52 0.88 24.79
CA GLU A 734 -1.89 2.06 24.03
C GLU A 734 -0.68 2.79 23.41
N GLU A 735 0.49 2.72 24.05
CA GLU A 735 1.72 3.39 23.62
C GLU A 735 2.59 2.53 22.68
N VAL A 736 2.36 1.21 22.64
CA VAL A 736 3.15 0.27 21.80
C VAL A 736 3.31 0.73 20.35
N PRO A 737 2.29 1.29 19.66
CA PRO A 737 2.45 1.80 18.29
C PRO A 737 3.57 2.84 18.16
N ASP A 738 3.49 3.92 18.94
CA ASP A 738 4.45 5.03 18.91
C ASP A 738 5.85 4.57 19.32
N ARG A 739 5.95 3.69 20.32
CA ARG A 739 7.22 3.13 20.80
C ARG A 739 7.88 2.20 19.79
N VAL A 740 7.10 1.39 19.07
CA VAL A 740 7.59 0.54 17.96
C VAL A 740 8.01 1.39 16.76
N ASP A 741 7.21 2.38 16.38
CA ASP A 741 7.52 3.27 15.27
C ASP A 741 8.78 4.10 15.52
N TRP A 742 8.94 4.58 16.75
CA TRP A 742 10.17 5.25 17.18
C TRP A 742 11.40 4.34 17.05
N VAL A 743 11.40 3.13 17.64
CA VAL A 743 12.60 2.27 17.60
C VAL A 743 12.94 1.83 16.16
N LEU A 744 11.92 1.61 15.31
CA LEU A 744 12.12 1.33 13.89
C LEU A 744 12.59 2.55 13.09
N SER A 745 12.15 3.76 13.43
CA SER A 745 12.66 4.99 12.81
C SER A 745 14.12 5.23 13.18
N GLN A 746 14.55 4.92 14.41
CA GLN A 746 15.96 5.04 14.80
C GLN A 746 16.87 4.12 13.96
N ALA A 747 16.43 2.87 13.72
CA ALA A 747 17.15 1.94 12.85
C ALA A 747 17.27 2.48 11.42
N LEU A 748 16.13 2.90 10.85
CA LEU A 748 16.05 3.43 9.49
C LEU A 748 16.83 4.73 9.32
N HIS A 749 16.81 5.62 10.31
CA HIS A 749 17.48 6.93 10.29
C HIS A 749 19.00 6.78 10.42
N HIS A 750 19.50 6.28 11.55
CA HIS A 750 20.93 6.14 11.83
C HIS A 750 21.62 5.04 11.03
N SER A 751 20.86 4.27 10.24
CA SER A 751 21.37 3.14 9.48
C SER A 751 22.02 2.08 10.38
N ARG A 752 21.47 1.77 11.56
CA ARG A 752 22.16 0.93 12.56
C ARG A 752 21.19 -0.03 13.26
N PRO A 753 21.68 -1.11 13.90
CA PRO A 753 20.82 -2.08 14.55
C PRO A 753 20.06 -1.52 15.76
N VAL A 754 18.90 -2.12 16.04
CA VAL A 754 18.05 -1.81 17.21
C VAL A 754 17.54 -3.10 17.85
N TYR A 755 17.27 -3.04 19.15
CA TYR A 755 16.99 -4.22 19.97
C TYR A 755 15.62 -4.14 20.64
N ILE A 756 14.80 -5.19 20.54
CA ILE A 756 13.43 -5.23 21.07
C ILE A 756 13.24 -6.49 21.93
N GLU A 757 13.07 -6.34 23.24
CA GLU A 757 12.63 -7.44 24.10
C GLU A 757 11.11 -7.61 24.00
N MET A 758 10.66 -8.84 23.75
CA MET A 758 9.25 -9.21 23.72
C MET A 758 9.00 -10.34 24.73
N PRO A 759 8.43 -10.03 25.92
CA PRO A 759 8.03 -11.03 26.89
C PRO A 759 7.02 -12.04 26.33
N SER A 760 7.19 -13.31 26.68
CA SER A 760 6.35 -14.43 26.22
C SER A 760 4.88 -14.36 26.69
N ASP A 761 4.54 -13.42 27.57
CA ASP A 761 3.17 -13.07 28.00
C ASP A 761 2.57 -11.85 27.28
N VAL A 762 3.36 -10.96 26.66
CA VAL A 762 2.82 -9.78 25.94
C VAL A 762 2.59 -9.99 24.43
N VAL A 763 3.01 -11.11 23.86
CA VAL A 763 2.84 -11.45 22.42
C VAL A 763 1.40 -11.27 21.93
N ASP A 764 0.44 -11.72 22.74
CA ASP A 764 -1.00 -11.69 22.48
C ASP A 764 -1.68 -10.36 22.92
N THR A 765 -0.95 -9.41 23.53
CA THR A 765 -1.52 -8.16 24.09
C THR A 765 -2.19 -7.30 23.03
N GLU A 766 -3.32 -6.70 23.38
CA GLU A 766 -4.15 -5.90 22.48
C GLU A 766 -3.62 -4.47 22.31
N VAL A 767 -3.12 -4.12 21.11
CA VAL A 767 -2.60 -2.77 20.82
C VAL A 767 -3.49 -2.01 19.83
N PRO A 768 -3.58 -0.67 19.93
CA PRO A 768 -4.17 0.14 18.87
C PRO A 768 -3.40 -0.02 17.56
N SER A 769 -4.06 0.28 16.46
CA SER A 769 -3.52 -0.02 15.13
C SER A 769 -3.77 1.06 14.08
N HIS A 770 -4.31 2.21 14.48
CA HIS A 770 -4.48 3.42 13.66
C HIS A 770 -3.17 3.86 12.99
N ALA A 771 -2.04 3.72 13.69
CA ALA A 771 -0.72 4.06 13.18
C ALA A 771 -0.35 3.25 11.91
N LEU A 772 -0.88 2.02 11.73
CA LEU A 772 -0.60 1.18 10.57
C LEU A 772 -1.13 1.75 9.24
N GLU A 773 -1.99 2.76 9.27
CA GLU A 773 -2.42 3.56 8.11
C GLU A 773 -1.36 4.61 7.69
N ILE A 774 -0.45 4.97 8.60
CA ILE A 774 0.59 5.99 8.40
C ILE A 774 1.94 5.30 8.14
N PRO A 775 2.67 5.60 7.04
CA PRO A 775 4.03 5.10 6.84
C PRO A 775 5.00 5.58 7.94
N ILE A 776 5.95 4.73 8.37
CA ILE A 776 6.99 5.12 9.34
C ILE A 776 7.83 6.26 8.73
N ASP A 777 7.80 7.43 9.37
CA ASP A 777 8.57 8.60 8.93
C ASP A 777 10.04 8.51 9.38
N GLN A 778 10.90 8.07 8.46
CA GLN A 778 12.36 8.03 8.63
C GLN A 778 13.01 9.41 8.80
N ASN A 779 12.32 10.47 8.35
CA ASN A 779 12.81 11.84 8.31
C ASN A 779 12.09 12.73 9.34
N SER A 780 11.33 12.15 10.29
CA SER A 780 10.56 12.87 11.32
C SER A 780 11.42 13.81 12.17
N ILE A 781 12.71 13.49 12.34
CA ILE A 781 13.71 14.33 13.02
C ILE A 781 13.98 15.66 12.26
N PHE A 782 13.81 15.69 10.93
CA PHE A 782 14.10 16.85 10.07
C PHE A 782 12.88 17.74 9.77
N ASN A 783 11.67 17.35 10.17
CA ASN A 783 10.42 17.93 9.69
C ASN A 783 9.97 19.19 10.47
N ASP A 784 10.64 20.33 10.22
CA ASP A 784 9.93 21.58 9.80
C ASP A 784 10.89 22.71 9.35
N THR A 785 12.16 22.71 9.80
CA THR A 785 13.04 23.91 9.75
C THR A 785 14.02 23.99 8.58
N ASN A 786 14.47 22.87 8.00
CA ASN A 786 15.76 22.83 7.31
C ASN A 786 15.79 23.00 5.76
N LYS A 787 14.67 23.29 5.09
CA LYS A 787 14.69 23.53 3.61
C LYS A 787 15.53 24.75 3.18
N SER A 788 15.65 25.75 4.03
CA SER A 788 16.58 26.88 3.87
C SER A 788 18.04 26.43 4.10
N GLY A 789 18.26 25.60 5.13
CA GLY A 789 19.55 24.98 5.45
C GLY A 789 20.13 24.20 4.27
N SER A 790 19.37 23.31 3.64
CA SER A 790 19.85 22.52 2.50
C SER A 790 20.25 23.38 1.29
N THR A 791 19.65 24.56 1.11
CA THR A 791 20.08 25.51 0.07
C THR A 791 21.41 26.16 0.43
N LYS A 792 21.55 26.66 1.67
CA LYS A 792 22.80 27.26 2.15
C LYS A 792 23.97 26.27 2.12
N GLN A 793 23.76 25.03 2.57
CA GLN A 793 24.77 23.96 2.54
C GLN A 793 25.13 23.58 1.09
N ALA A 794 24.16 23.56 0.17
CA ALA A 794 24.46 23.37 -1.26
C ALA A 794 25.29 24.52 -1.85
N GLU A 795 25.01 25.77 -1.46
CA GLU A 795 25.78 26.95 -1.86
C GLU A 795 27.22 26.89 -1.32
N GLN A 796 27.41 26.55 -0.04
CA GLN A 796 28.74 26.36 0.58
C GLN A 796 29.57 25.25 -0.11
N ILE A 797 28.95 24.14 -0.52
CA ILE A 797 29.61 23.08 -1.30
C ILE A 797 29.99 23.61 -2.70
N LEU A 798 29.12 24.35 -3.36
CA LEU A 798 29.39 24.92 -4.68
C LEU A 798 30.50 25.99 -4.63
N GLU A 799 30.53 26.86 -3.61
CA GLU A 799 31.61 27.82 -3.40
C GLU A 799 32.98 27.14 -3.24
N LYS A 800 33.04 26.07 -2.43
CA LYS A 800 34.24 25.22 -2.32
C LYS A 800 34.62 24.60 -3.67
N LEU A 801 33.68 23.98 -4.38
CA LEU A 801 33.89 23.35 -5.69
C LEU A 801 34.37 24.32 -6.78
N TYR A 802 33.89 25.57 -6.78
CA TYR A 802 34.33 26.61 -7.73
C TYR A 802 35.66 27.27 -7.36
N SER A 803 36.09 27.15 -6.10
CA SER A 803 37.37 27.68 -5.62
C SER A 803 38.51 26.66 -5.76
N ALA A 804 38.19 25.36 -5.72
CA ALA A 804 39.13 24.26 -5.87
C ALA A 804 39.70 24.16 -7.30
N LYS A 805 41.00 23.85 -7.42
CA LYS A 805 41.70 23.62 -8.69
C LYS A 805 41.86 22.13 -8.99
N ARG A 806 41.90 21.31 -7.95
CA ARG A 806 41.97 19.84 -7.99
C ARG A 806 40.94 19.22 -7.04
N PRO A 807 39.63 19.46 -7.24
CA PRO A 807 38.59 18.76 -6.49
C PRO A 807 38.58 17.26 -6.82
N LEU A 808 38.31 16.43 -5.82
CA LEU A 808 38.15 14.98 -5.89
C LEU A 808 36.85 14.56 -5.21
N ILE A 809 36.23 13.48 -5.66
CA ILE A 809 35.16 12.79 -4.93
C ILE A 809 35.69 11.42 -4.49
N LEU A 810 35.59 11.11 -3.20
CA LEU A 810 35.89 9.80 -2.61
C LEU A 810 34.58 9.21 -2.06
N VAL A 811 34.31 7.93 -2.36
CA VAL A 811 33.02 7.29 -2.02
C VAL A 811 33.19 5.95 -1.33
N ASP A 812 32.42 5.74 -0.27
CA ASP A 812 32.25 4.48 0.46
C ASP A 812 30.79 4.36 0.94
N ARG A 813 30.44 3.26 1.62
CA ARG A 813 29.06 2.93 2.06
C ARG A 813 28.68 3.35 3.48
N GLY A 814 29.64 3.80 4.29
CA GLY A 814 29.42 4.19 5.69
C GLY A 814 28.38 5.32 5.84
N ASP A 815 27.85 5.49 7.05
CA ASP A 815 26.71 6.37 7.35
C ASP A 815 25.43 6.12 6.52
N GLY A 816 25.37 5.00 5.78
CA GLY A 816 24.22 4.69 4.92
C GLY A 816 24.14 5.57 3.67
N THR A 817 25.25 6.13 3.21
CA THR A 817 25.36 6.84 1.92
C THR A 817 24.94 6.00 0.71
N GLU A 818 24.85 4.66 0.84
CA GLU A 818 24.27 3.78 -0.19
C GLU A 818 22.84 4.19 -0.60
N LEU A 819 22.04 4.74 0.33
CA LEU A 819 20.71 5.30 0.02
C LEU A 819 20.78 6.62 -0.78
N LEU A 820 21.96 7.22 -0.89
CA LEU A 820 22.26 8.38 -1.73
C LEU A 820 22.98 8.01 -3.04
N ARG A 821 23.23 6.73 -3.32
CA ARG A 821 24.00 6.25 -4.48
C ARG A 821 23.59 6.93 -5.80
N HIS A 822 22.28 7.05 -6.05
CA HIS A 822 21.76 7.72 -7.25
C HIS A 822 22.10 9.23 -7.30
N GLN A 823 21.95 9.96 -6.19
CA GLN A 823 22.31 11.37 -6.09
C GLN A 823 23.82 11.59 -6.27
N ILE A 824 24.65 10.71 -5.68
CA ILE A 824 26.11 10.72 -5.85
C ILE A 824 26.48 10.51 -7.33
N ASN A 825 25.91 9.50 -7.99
CA ASN A 825 26.19 9.24 -9.41
C ASN A 825 25.77 10.41 -10.32
N ASN A 826 24.64 11.07 -10.03
CA ASN A 826 24.21 12.26 -10.79
C ASN A 826 25.17 13.45 -10.59
N LEU A 827 25.69 13.66 -9.37
CA LEU A 827 26.73 14.66 -9.11
C LEU A 827 28.03 14.34 -9.86
N VAL A 828 28.49 13.08 -9.79
CA VAL A 828 29.69 12.58 -10.50
C VAL A 828 29.54 12.81 -12.00
N GLN A 829 28.42 12.37 -12.60
CA GLN A 829 28.17 12.50 -14.04
C GLN A 829 28.07 13.96 -14.50
N LYS A 830 27.28 14.80 -13.80
CA LYS A 830 27.11 16.20 -14.19
C LYS A 830 28.41 16.98 -14.03
N SER A 831 29.09 16.85 -12.89
CA SER A 831 30.32 17.59 -12.60
C SER A 831 31.48 17.19 -13.51
N GLY A 832 31.67 15.88 -13.75
CA GLY A 832 32.90 15.37 -14.37
C GLY A 832 34.12 15.46 -13.45
N ILE A 833 33.95 15.67 -12.15
CA ILE A 833 35.03 15.70 -11.16
C ILE A 833 35.63 14.28 -11.03
N PRO A 834 36.96 14.13 -10.97
CA PRO A 834 37.58 12.81 -10.79
C PRO A 834 37.09 12.14 -9.51
N THR A 835 36.70 10.87 -9.63
CA THR A 835 36.00 10.13 -8.58
C THR A 835 36.65 8.77 -8.36
N VAL A 836 36.80 8.39 -7.09
CA VAL A 836 37.37 7.12 -6.63
C VAL A 836 36.54 6.55 -5.48
N SER A 837 36.73 5.27 -5.14
CA SER A 837 36.10 4.64 -3.98
C SER A 837 37.10 4.01 -3.01
N LEU A 838 36.72 3.81 -1.76
CA LEU A 838 37.40 2.85 -0.86
C LEU A 838 36.94 1.41 -1.21
N PRO A 839 37.63 0.34 -0.76
CA PRO A 839 37.29 -1.04 -1.11
C PRO A 839 35.82 -1.43 -0.88
N SER A 840 35.23 -1.03 0.24
CA SER A 840 33.80 -1.26 0.55
C SER A 840 32.85 -0.33 -0.22
N GLY A 841 33.38 0.65 -0.94
CA GLY A 841 32.68 1.56 -1.84
C GLY A 841 32.69 1.15 -3.31
N ALA A 842 33.34 0.03 -3.69
CA ALA A 842 33.68 -0.31 -5.07
C ALA A 842 32.53 -0.25 -6.10
N SER A 843 31.27 -0.53 -5.71
CA SER A 843 30.09 -0.42 -6.58
C SER A 843 29.15 0.75 -6.27
N MET A 844 29.58 1.73 -5.46
CA MET A 844 28.82 2.96 -5.16
C MET A 844 28.76 3.91 -6.35
N VAL A 845 29.77 3.90 -7.21
CA VAL A 845 29.78 4.64 -8.48
C VAL A 845 29.53 3.64 -9.61
N ASP A 846 28.91 4.09 -10.70
CA ASP A 846 28.75 3.28 -11.90
C ASP A 846 30.08 3.20 -12.66
N ASN A 847 30.59 1.98 -12.83
CA ASN A 847 31.89 1.72 -13.47
C ASN A 847 31.96 2.18 -14.93
N SER A 848 30.83 2.50 -15.59
CA SER A 848 30.81 3.09 -16.94
C SER A 848 31.09 4.61 -16.98
N LEU A 849 31.09 5.31 -15.83
CA LEU A 849 31.31 6.75 -15.80
C LEU A 849 32.78 7.10 -16.11
N PRO A 850 33.06 7.99 -17.09
CA PRO A 850 34.42 8.24 -17.59
C PRO A 850 35.32 9.01 -16.61
N ASN A 851 34.73 9.62 -15.59
CA ASN A 851 35.45 10.29 -14.50
C ASN A 851 35.48 9.47 -13.19
N TYR A 852 35.06 8.20 -13.23
CA TYR A 852 35.38 7.23 -12.18
C TYR A 852 36.65 6.46 -12.56
N PHE A 853 37.56 6.31 -11.60
CA PHE A 853 38.89 5.70 -11.77
C PHE A 853 39.07 4.39 -10.97
N GLY A 854 38.00 3.85 -10.38
CA GLY A 854 38.01 2.59 -9.64
C GLY A 854 38.26 2.74 -8.14
N VAL A 855 38.74 1.65 -7.53
CA VAL A 855 39.06 1.59 -6.10
C VAL A 855 40.43 2.21 -5.83
N TYR A 856 40.47 3.15 -4.90
CA TYR A 856 41.72 3.66 -4.36
C TYR A 856 42.23 2.72 -3.25
N SER A 857 43.37 2.08 -3.51
CA SER A 857 44.12 1.30 -2.53
C SER A 857 45.63 1.48 -2.75
N GLY A 858 46.02 2.72 -3.10
CA GLY A 858 47.39 3.12 -3.42
C GLY A 858 48.16 2.13 -4.28
N PRO A 859 49.42 1.80 -3.93
CA PRO A 859 50.27 0.89 -4.71
C PRO A 859 49.71 -0.51 -4.97
N ILE A 860 48.72 -0.97 -4.19
CA ILE A 860 48.21 -2.34 -4.29
C ILE A 860 46.90 -2.48 -5.09
N GLY A 861 46.24 -1.37 -5.45
CA GLY A 861 45.04 -1.39 -6.29
C GLY A 861 45.35 -1.71 -7.76
N ALA A 862 44.33 -1.80 -8.62
CA ALA A 862 44.52 -1.89 -10.07
C ALA A 862 45.40 -0.74 -10.59
N VAL A 863 45.18 0.46 -10.05
CA VAL A 863 45.81 1.74 -10.44
C VAL A 863 46.24 2.50 -9.18
N ASP A 864 47.51 2.96 -9.11
CA ASP A 864 47.97 3.77 -7.98
C ASP A 864 47.65 5.26 -8.18
N LEU A 865 46.58 5.71 -7.52
CA LEU A 865 46.12 7.10 -7.55
C LEU A 865 46.69 7.95 -6.40
N THR A 866 47.69 7.48 -5.65
CA THR A 866 48.20 8.16 -4.45
C THR A 866 48.71 9.57 -4.73
N SER A 867 49.40 9.78 -5.85
CA SER A 867 49.84 11.13 -6.24
C SER A 867 48.68 12.05 -6.65
N ALA A 868 47.55 11.51 -7.12
CA ALA A 868 46.37 12.29 -7.42
C ALA A 868 45.67 12.72 -6.13
N VAL A 869 45.37 11.77 -5.24
CA VAL A 869 44.69 12.01 -3.96
C VAL A 869 45.49 12.97 -3.07
N LYS A 870 46.80 12.77 -2.91
CA LYS A 870 47.67 13.68 -2.14
C LYS A 870 47.89 15.05 -2.80
N SER A 871 47.38 15.27 -4.02
CA SER A 871 47.39 16.58 -4.67
C SER A 871 46.06 17.31 -4.58
N ALA A 872 44.96 16.65 -4.21
CA ALA A 872 43.64 17.27 -4.17
C ALA A 872 43.61 18.48 -3.22
N ASP A 873 43.01 19.59 -3.65
CA ASP A 873 42.80 20.78 -2.81
C ASP A 873 41.36 20.90 -2.26
N LEU A 874 40.52 19.91 -2.60
CA LEU A 874 39.22 19.64 -2.01
C LEU A 874 38.85 18.17 -2.23
N VAL A 875 38.43 17.47 -1.19
CA VAL A 875 37.95 16.08 -1.28
C VAL A 875 36.56 15.99 -0.68
N LEU A 876 35.55 15.66 -1.48
CA LEU A 876 34.21 15.34 -0.97
C LEU A 876 34.18 13.85 -0.62
N ALA A 877 34.20 13.54 0.68
CA ALA A 877 34.34 12.19 1.21
C ALA A 877 32.98 11.63 1.68
N PHE A 878 32.30 10.89 0.82
CA PHE A 878 30.98 10.31 1.08
C PHE A 878 31.11 8.99 1.84
N GLY A 879 30.65 8.93 3.10
CA GLY A 879 30.52 7.69 3.88
C GLY A 879 31.83 6.95 4.17
N CYS A 880 32.97 7.62 4.04
CA CYS A 880 34.31 7.03 4.03
C CYS A 880 34.72 6.45 5.39
N GLN A 881 34.78 5.12 5.49
CA GLN A 881 35.27 4.44 6.70
C GLN A 881 36.79 4.25 6.61
N PHE A 882 37.52 5.23 7.13
CA PHE A 882 38.99 5.29 7.12
C PHE A 882 39.65 4.30 8.12
N SER A 883 39.35 3.00 8.00
CA SER A 883 40.03 1.94 8.75
C SER A 883 41.42 1.62 8.19
N ASP A 884 42.26 1.01 9.01
CA ASP A 884 43.53 0.40 8.62
C ASP A 884 43.37 -0.58 7.45
N THR A 885 42.39 -1.48 7.52
CA THR A 885 42.07 -2.49 6.49
C THR A 885 41.73 -1.85 5.13
N GLN A 886 41.01 -0.73 5.10
CA GLN A 886 40.65 -0.02 3.88
C GLN A 886 41.72 0.95 3.38
N THR A 887 42.62 1.41 4.26
CA THR A 887 43.55 2.52 3.99
C THR A 887 45.04 2.17 4.16
N LEU A 888 45.36 0.87 4.09
CA LEU A 888 46.72 0.32 4.21
C LEU A 888 47.44 0.76 5.50
N GLY A 889 46.80 0.55 6.65
CA GLY A 889 47.32 1.07 7.93
C GLY A 889 47.43 2.60 7.93
N TRP A 890 46.42 3.26 7.37
CA TRP A 890 46.33 4.73 7.21
C TRP A 890 47.38 5.38 6.29
N ALA A 891 48.15 4.61 5.52
CA ALA A 891 49.13 5.12 4.56
C ALA A 891 48.52 5.85 3.35
N VAL A 892 47.26 5.56 3.00
CA VAL A 892 46.53 6.14 1.86
C VAL A 892 45.33 7.01 2.26
N LEU A 893 45.48 7.80 3.33
CA LEU A 893 44.52 8.86 3.66
C LEU A 893 44.70 10.11 2.79
N PRO A 894 43.62 10.82 2.43
CA PRO A 894 43.68 12.24 2.07
C PRO A 894 43.99 13.12 3.29
N GLU A 895 44.53 14.31 3.08
CA GLU A 895 44.76 15.28 4.16
C GLU A 895 43.42 15.82 4.71
N ARG A 896 43.34 16.06 6.03
CA ARG A 896 42.07 16.38 6.70
C ARG A 896 41.56 17.80 6.42
N ASP A 897 42.44 18.74 6.17
CA ASP A 897 42.12 20.15 5.90
C ASP A 897 41.46 20.38 4.53
N VAL A 898 41.74 19.51 3.55
CA VAL A 898 41.06 19.50 2.23
C VAL A 898 39.78 18.65 2.21
N MET A 899 39.54 17.79 3.20
CA MET A 899 38.34 16.95 3.25
C MET A 899 37.09 17.71 3.69
N VAL A 900 35.97 17.39 3.04
CA VAL A 900 34.60 17.60 3.52
C VAL A 900 33.96 16.22 3.70
N VAL A 901 33.75 15.80 4.95
CA VAL A 901 33.10 14.52 5.27
C VAL A 901 31.58 14.65 5.10
N ILE A 902 30.96 13.70 4.40
CA ILE A 902 29.53 13.73 4.07
C ILE A 902 28.91 12.38 4.38
N GLY A 903 27.97 12.34 5.33
CA GLY A 903 27.17 11.17 5.66
C GLY A 903 25.89 11.09 4.83
N ARG A 904 24.90 10.33 5.32
CA ARG A 904 23.52 10.40 4.82
C ARG A 904 22.74 11.55 5.47
N ASN A 905 22.98 11.75 6.76
CA ASN A 905 22.17 12.62 7.62
C ASN A 905 22.95 13.85 8.14
N HIS A 906 24.22 14.01 7.74
CA HIS A 906 25.10 15.08 8.21
C HIS A 906 26.16 15.47 7.17
N ILE A 907 26.70 16.70 7.30
CA ILE A 907 27.85 17.22 6.56
C ILE A 907 28.80 17.81 7.59
N GLU A 908 30.02 17.27 7.68
CA GLU A 908 30.89 17.46 8.85
C GLU A 908 30.09 17.21 10.15
N ASP A 909 30.08 18.13 11.10
CA ASP A 909 29.30 18.02 12.35
C ASP A 909 27.88 18.63 12.26
N GLU A 910 27.44 19.13 11.09
CA GLU A 910 26.10 19.70 10.90
C GLU A 910 25.08 18.65 10.40
N GLU A 911 23.93 18.51 11.06
CA GLU A 911 22.80 17.71 10.56
C GLU A 911 22.25 18.27 9.22
N ALA A 912 21.96 17.37 8.27
CA ALA A 912 21.49 17.72 6.94
C ALA A 912 20.72 16.57 6.26
N ASP A 913 19.62 16.88 5.56
CA ASP A 913 19.12 15.99 4.50
C ASP A 913 20.08 16.10 3.30
N VAL A 914 21.14 15.29 3.31
CA VAL A 914 22.16 15.26 2.25
C VAL A 914 21.56 14.83 0.92
N GLY A 915 20.45 14.07 0.92
CA GLY A 915 19.68 13.78 -0.28
C GLY A 915 19.13 15.04 -0.94
N CYS A 916 18.54 15.95 -0.17
CA CYS A 916 18.09 17.25 -0.63
C CYS A 916 19.25 18.18 -1.00
N VAL A 917 20.34 18.21 -0.21
CA VAL A 917 21.54 19.01 -0.51
C VAL A 917 22.13 18.60 -1.86
N LEU A 918 22.34 17.30 -2.10
CA LEU A 918 22.92 16.80 -3.36
C LEU A 918 22.03 17.08 -4.58
N VAL A 919 20.70 17.07 -4.42
CA VAL A 919 19.76 17.49 -5.48
C VAL A 919 19.96 18.97 -5.81
N GLU A 920 20.01 19.87 -4.81
CA GLU A 920 20.21 21.30 -5.07
C GLU A 920 21.63 21.65 -5.54
N VAL A 921 22.69 20.98 -5.04
CA VAL A 921 24.04 21.06 -5.59
C VAL A 921 24.02 20.66 -7.07
N THR A 922 23.53 19.45 -7.39
CA THR A 922 23.51 18.94 -8.77
C THR A 922 22.67 19.84 -9.68
N LYS A 923 21.55 20.38 -9.21
CA LYS A 923 20.70 21.33 -9.93
C LYS A 923 21.44 22.64 -10.24
N ARG A 924 21.96 23.32 -9.21
CA ARG A 924 22.64 24.63 -9.32
C ARG A 924 24.06 24.56 -9.92
N LEU A 925 24.65 23.38 -10.03
CA LEU A 925 26.01 23.22 -10.56
C LEU A 925 26.15 23.68 -12.01
N ASP A 926 26.86 24.79 -12.22
CA ASP A 926 27.45 25.18 -13.50
C ASP A 926 28.81 24.48 -13.72
N LYS A 927 28.93 23.70 -14.80
CA LYS A 927 30.15 22.99 -15.17
C LYS A 927 31.22 23.91 -15.77
N GLY A 928 30.84 25.06 -16.33
CA GLY A 928 31.77 26.04 -16.91
C GLY A 928 32.65 26.76 -15.88
N ARG A 929 32.25 26.73 -14.61
CA ARG A 929 33.00 27.29 -13.47
C ARG A 929 33.94 26.30 -12.77
N LEU A 930 33.85 25.01 -13.08
CA LEU A 930 34.77 24.00 -12.53
C LEU A 930 36.11 24.03 -13.26
N GLN A 931 37.22 23.96 -12.52
CA GLN A 931 38.55 23.83 -13.13
C GLN A 931 38.69 22.44 -13.76
N LYS A 932 39.04 22.40 -15.06
CA LYS A 932 39.29 21.15 -15.77
C LYS A 932 40.66 20.60 -15.38
N GLN A 933 40.67 19.44 -14.74
CA GLN A 933 41.89 18.69 -14.44
C GLN A 933 42.34 17.86 -15.64
N ASP A 934 43.65 17.59 -15.71
CA ASP A 934 44.22 16.59 -16.59
C ASP A 934 44.37 15.26 -15.83
N THR A 935 43.63 14.26 -16.27
CA THR A 935 43.62 12.90 -15.74
C THR A 935 44.25 11.89 -16.71
N THR A 936 44.85 12.33 -17.82
CA THR A 936 45.38 11.42 -18.85
C THR A 936 46.51 10.51 -18.36
N SER A 937 47.25 10.95 -17.34
CA SER A 937 48.30 10.18 -16.68
C SER A 937 47.81 9.24 -15.57
N TRP A 938 46.52 9.28 -15.21
CA TRP A 938 45.99 8.53 -14.06
C TRP A 938 45.77 7.04 -14.35
N GLY A 939 45.84 6.62 -15.61
CA GLY A 939 45.52 5.23 -16.00
C GLY A 939 44.03 4.95 -16.08
N GLU A 940 43.68 3.68 -16.34
CA GLU A 940 42.32 3.24 -16.61
C GLU A 940 42.08 1.83 -16.08
N PHE A 941 41.39 1.71 -14.94
CA PHE A 941 41.10 0.43 -14.28
C PHE A 941 40.21 -0.51 -15.10
N ARG A 942 39.48 0.02 -16.10
CA ARG A 942 38.71 -0.78 -17.06
C ARG A 942 39.59 -1.60 -18.00
N PHE A 943 40.88 -1.24 -18.16
CA PHE A 943 41.87 -2.02 -18.93
C PHE A 943 42.67 -2.94 -18.00
N GLN A 944 42.03 -4.02 -17.56
CA GLN A 944 42.67 -5.10 -16.82
C GLN A 944 43.77 -5.78 -17.67
N PRO A 945 44.89 -6.23 -17.06
CA PRO A 945 45.98 -6.86 -17.80
C PRO A 945 45.56 -8.20 -18.41
N SER A 946 46.07 -8.51 -19.60
CA SER A 946 45.80 -9.78 -20.28
C SER A 946 46.76 -10.86 -19.78
N HIS A 947 46.22 -11.85 -19.05
CA HIS A 947 46.98 -13.02 -18.60
C HIS A 947 46.87 -14.15 -19.64
N SER A 948 48.00 -14.72 -20.05
CA SER A 948 48.02 -15.90 -20.91
C SER A 948 47.73 -17.16 -20.09
N LEU A 949 46.44 -17.49 -19.98
CA LEU A 949 45.99 -18.69 -19.28
C LEU A 949 46.35 -19.94 -20.10
N VAL A 950 47.15 -20.83 -19.51
CA VAL A 950 47.46 -22.14 -20.10
C VAL A 950 46.49 -23.16 -19.48
N PRO A 951 45.63 -23.84 -20.26
CA PRO A 951 44.48 -24.57 -19.72
C PRO A 951 44.84 -25.61 -18.64
N GLU A 952 45.95 -26.33 -18.82
CA GLU A 952 46.46 -27.36 -17.91
C GLU A 952 47.30 -26.84 -16.73
N LYS A 953 47.45 -25.52 -16.54
CA LYS A 953 48.17 -24.95 -15.38
C LYS A 953 47.27 -24.81 -14.15
N PRO A 954 47.86 -24.85 -12.93
CA PRO A 954 47.17 -24.47 -11.70
C PRO A 954 46.61 -23.04 -11.76
N ILE A 955 45.53 -22.83 -11.02
CA ILE A 955 44.92 -21.52 -10.80
C ILE A 955 45.77 -20.70 -9.82
N ASN A 956 45.75 -19.37 -9.96
CA ASN A 956 46.36 -18.43 -9.01
C ASN A 956 45.48 -17.18 -8.84
N GLN A 957 45.62 -16.49 -7.70
CA GLN A 957 44.77 -15.39 -7.28
C GLN A 957 44.75 -14.24 -8.30
N ASP A 958 45.92 -13.72 -8.69
CA ASP A 958 46.02 -12.54 -9.57
C ASP A 958 45.30 -12.75 -10.92
N ALA A 959 45.46 -13.92 -11.55
CA ALA A 959 44.76 -14.23 -12.79
C ALA A 959 43.28 -14.62 -12.56
N PHE A 960 42.92 -15.18 -11.39
CA PHE A 960 41.61 -15.75 -11.13
C PHE A 960 40.50 -14.69 -11.10
N TYR A 961 40.71 -13.58 -10.36
CA TYR A 961 39.71 -12.50 -10.30
C TYR A 961 39.59 -11.77 -11.65
N ILE A 962 40.69 -11.60 -12.40
CA ILE A 962 40.64 -11.01 -13.75
C ILE A 962 39.86 -11.90 -14.72
N HIS A 963 40.01 -13.23 -14.63
CA HIS A 963 39.28 -14.17 -15.47
C HIS A 963 37.79 -14.24 -15.10
N LEU A 964 37.47 -14.44 -13.82
CA LEU A 964 36.09 -14.45 -13.32
C LEU A 964 35.36 -13.13 -13.61
N GLY A 965 36.08 -12.00 -13.56
CA GLY A 965 35.55 -10.67 -13.87
C GLY A 965 34.98 -10.55 -15.29
N GLN A 966 35.57 -11.23 -16.27
CA GLN A 966 35.09 -11.26 -17.66
C GLN A 966 33.78 -12.03 -17.82
N HIS A 967 33.45 -12.89 -16.85
CA HIS A 967 32.22 -13.70 -16.83
C HIS A 967 31.10 -13.08 -15.96
N LEU A 968 31.27 -11.86 -15.44
CA LEU A 968 30.22 -11.12 -14.72
C LEU A 968 29.16 -10.57 -15.68
N GLN A 969 27.91 -10.54 -15.22
CA GLN A 969 26.73 -10.10 -15.99
C GLN A 969 26.08 -8.85 -15.36
N GLN A 970 25.17 -8.22 -16.10
CA GLN A 970 24.40 -7.06 -15.65
C GLN A 970 23.48 -7.42 -14.48
N ASN A 971 23.45 -6.60 -13.44
CA ASN A 971 22.68 -6.79 -12.19
C ASN A 971 23.18 -7.93 -11.28
N ASP A 972 24.33 -8.54 -11.55
CA ASP A 972 24.96 -9.51 -10.64
C ASP A 972 25.26 -8.86 -9.28
N THR A 973 25.22 -9.65 -8.21
CA THR A 973 25.68 -9.25 -6.88
C THR A 973 26.78 -10.20 -6.46
N VAL A 974 28.00 -9.69 -6.43
CA VAL A 974 29.18 -10.40 -5.97
C VAL A 974 29.41 -10.08 -4.50
N LEU A 975 29.66 -11.10 -3.68
CA LEU A 975 30.06 -10.98 -2.27
C LEU A 975 31.51 -11.43 -2.13
N LEU A 976 32.34 -10.62 -1.48
CA LEU A 976 33.72 -10.93 -1.13
C LEU A 976 33.81 -11.17 0.35
N ALA A 977 34.24 -12.37 0.75
CA ALA A 977 34.70 -12.59 2.12
C ALA A 977 36.00 -11.83 2.40
N ASN A 978 36.31 -11.73 3.68
CA ASN A 978 37.50 -11.07 4.17
C ASN A 978 38.75 -11.93 3.87
N ALA A 979 39.95 -11.45 4.18
CA ALA A 979 41.21 -12.04 3.71
C ALA A 979 41.41 -11.94 2.17
N THR A 980 41.70 -13.02 1.44
CA THR A 980 42.11 -12.92 0.02
C THR A 980 41.00 -12.54 -0.98
N PRO A 981 39.71 -12.92 -0.81
CA PRO A 981 38.65 -12.50 -1.72
C PRO A 981 38.42 -10.99 -1.79
N ILE A 982 38.49 -10.27 -0.67
CA ILE A 982 38.42 -8.80 -0.68
C ILE A 982 39.67 -8.15 -1.30
N ILE A 983 40.86 -8.76 -1.16
CA ILE A 983 42.08 -8.27 -1.83
C ILE A 983 41.96 -8.35 -3.35
N GLY A 984 41.63 -9.53 -3.90
CA GLY A 984 41.61 -9.74 -5.34
C GLY A 984 40.34 -9.27 -6.03
N GLY A 985 39.19 -9.35 -5.35
CA GLY A 985 37.89 -9.03 -5.93
C GLY A 985 37.51 -7.54 -5.92
N ARG A 986 38.06 -6.71 -5.03
CA ARG A 986 37.67 -5.28 -4.94
C ARG A 986 37.82 -4.52 -6.27
N ASP A 987 38.81 -4.90 -7.07
CA ASP A 987 39.20 -4.26 -8.33
C ASP A 987 38.37 -4.75 -9.54
N PHE A 988 37.29 -5.53 -9.33
CA PHE A 988 36.40 -6.01 -10.39
C PHE A 988 35.84 -4.86 -11.26
N VAL A 989 35.93 -5.01 -12.58
CA VAL A 989 35.25 -4.13 -13.56
C VAL A 989 33.78 -4.55 -13.68
N LEU A 990 32.97 -4.11 -12.72
CA LEU A 990 31.54 -4.44 -12.62
C LEU A 990 30.74 -3.98 -13.85
N PRO A 991 29.87 -4.84 -14.42
CA PRO A 991 28.86 -4.44 -15.40
C PRO A 991 27.82 -3.45 -14.83
N PRO A 992 27.03 -2.76 -15.68
CA PRO A 992 26.02 -1.81 -15.22
C PRO A 992 25.02 -2.41 -14.24
N SER A 993 24.56 -1.63 -13.26
CA SER A 993 23.63 -2.06 -12.20
C SER A 993 24.09 -3.23 -11.30
N SER A 994 25.30 -3.77 -11.51
CA SER A 994 25.87 -4.83 -10.69
C SER A 994 26.45 -4.29 -9.36
N GLN A 995 26.60 -5.18 -8.39
CA GLN A 995 26.92 -4.87 -7.00
C GLN A 995 28.13 -5.68 -6.53
N LEU A 996 28.97 -5.05 -5.70
CA LEU A 996 30.08 -5.73 -5.01
C LEU A 996 29.97 -5.47 -3.51
N ILE A 997 29.66 -6.49 -2.73
CA ILE A 997 29.49 -6.44 -1.27
C ILE A 997 30.77 -6.99 -0.62
N ALA A 998 31.31 -6.25 0.35
CA ALA A 998 32.44 -6.63 1.18
C ALA A 998 32.25 -6.04 2.59
N SER A 999 32.97 -6.56 3.60
CA SER A 999 32.97 -6.01 4.97
C SER A 999 34.37 -5.50 5.32
N GLY A 1000 34.67 -4.27 4.92
CA GLY A 1000 35.97 -3.65 5.22
C GLY A 1000 36.17 -3.32 6.69
N MET A 1001 35.11 -3.06 7.46
CA MET A 1001 35.21 -2.52 8.82
C MET A 1001 35.07 -3.58 9.91
N TRP A 1002 34.11 -4.50 9.80
CA TRP A 1002 33.95 -5.56 10.83
C TRP A 1002 34.88 -6.76 10.62
N PHE A 1003 35.20 -7.09 9.37
CA PHE A 1003 36.21 -8.07 8.95
C PHE A 1003 36.09 -9.51 9.51
N SER A 1004 35.02 -9.85 10.25
CA SER A 1004 34.78 -11.21 10.77
C SER A 1004 34.64 -12.25 9.66
N ILE A 1005 35.51 -13.26 9.66
CA ILE A 1005 35.38 -14.45 8.81
C ILE A 1005 34.06 -15.20 9.09
N GLY A 1006 33.57 -15.97 8.12
CA GLY A 1006 32.26 -16.64 8.16
C GLY A 1006 31.04 -15.75 7.87
N HIS A 1007 31.20 -14.41 7.81
CA HIS A 1007 30.08 -13.48 7.56
C HIS A 1007 29.35 -13.74 6.23
N MET A 1008 30.10 -13.99 5.15
CA MET A 1008 29.54 -13.84 3.80
C MET A 1008 28.69 -15.01 3.29
N LEU A 1009 28.83 -16.23 3.83
CA LEU A 1009 27.96 -17.34 3.44
C LEU A 1009 26.49 -17.15 3.90
N PRO A 1010 26.19 -16.85 5.18
CA PRO A 1010 24.84 -16.45 5.58
C PRO A 1010 24.41 -15.13 4.94
N ALA A 1011 25.30 -14.16 4.73
CA ALA A 1011 24.95 -12.93 4.04
C ALA A 1011 24.50 -13.18 2.58
N ALA A 1012 25.10 -14.13 1.87
CA ALA A 1012 24.69 -14.50 0.51
C ALA A 1012 23.26 -15.08 0.47
N LEU A 1013 22.85 -15.87 1.47
CA LEU A 1013 21.47 -16.32 1.64
C LEU A 1013 20.50 -15.12 1.75
N GLY A 1014 20.81 -14.15 2.62
CA GLY A 1014 20.01 -12.95 2.81
C GLY A 1014 19.94 -12.06 1.56
N VAL A 1015 21.08 -11.85 0.90
CA VAL A 1015 21.19 -11.08 -0.35
C VAL A 1015 20.35 -11.71 -1.47
N ALA A 1016 20.50 -13.01 -1.71
CA ALA A 1016 19.79 -13.71 -2.77
C ALA A 1016 18.27 -13.67 -2.54
N GLN A 1017 17.81 -13.91 -1.30
CA GLN A 1017 16.39 -13.81 -0.95
C GLN A 1017 15.84 -12.38 -1.12
N ALA A 1018 16.60 -11.34 -0.77
CA ALA A 1018 16.22 -9.96 -1.07
C ALA A 1018 16.09 -9.71 -2.59
N LYS A 1019 17.04 -10.18 -3.40
CA LYS A 1019 16.99 -10.08 -4.87
C LYS A 1019 15.74 -10.75 -5.45
N THR A 1020 15.37 -11.94 -4.97
CA THR A 1020 14.14 -12.63 -5.38
C THR A 1020 12.89 -11.83 -5.04
N ASN A 1021 12.81 -11.26 -3.82
CA ASN A 1021 11.67 -10.43 -3.40
C ASN A 1021 11.52 -9.13 -4.22
N GLU A 1022 12.63 -8.58 -4.70
CA GLU A 1022 12.68 -7.39 -5.55
C GLU A 1022 12.40 -7.71 -7.04
N GLY A 1023 12.36 -8.99 -7.43
CA GLY A 1023 12.25 -9.41 -8.83
C GLY A 1023 13.54 -9.19 -9.64
N SER A 1024 14.70 -9.08 -8.98
CA SER A 1024 15.99 -8.90 -9.65
C SER A 1024 16.44 -10.19 -10.35
N SER A 1025 16.86 -10.09 -11.62
CA SER A 1025 17.23 -11.23 -12.46
C SER A 1025 18.73 -11.57 -12.48
N GLY A 1026 19.59 -10.70 -11.94
CA GLY A 1026 21.04 -10.95 -11.89
C GLY A 1026 21.44 -11.92 -10.77
N ARG A 1027 22.59 -12.56 -10.93
CA ARG A 1027 23.01 -13.71 -10.11
C ARG A 1027 23.50 -13.28 -8.72
N THR A 1028 23.62 -14.22 -7.79
CA THR A 1028 24.31 -14.02 -6.49
C THR A 1028 25.57 -14.87 -6.50
N ILE A 1029 26.73 -14.25 -6.39
CA ILE A 1029 28.04 -14.91 -6.51
C ILE A 1029 28.83 -14.64 -5.24
N LEU A 1030 29.18 -15.67 -4.49
CA LEU A 1030 30.01 -15.60 -3.30
C LEU A 1030 31.44 -16.07 -3.61
N LEU A 1031 32.42 -15.32 -3.14
CA LEU A 1031 33.85 -15.66 -3.11
C LEU A 1031 34.28 -15.72 -1.64
N ASP A 1032 34.46 -16.93 -1.11
CA ASP A 1032 34.73 -17.18 0.31
C ASP A 1032 36.06 -17.94 0.50
N GLY A 1033 36.76 -17.70 1.61
CA GLY A 1033 37.97 -18.44 1.94
C GLY A 1033 37.66 -19.79 2.59
N ASP A 1034 38.48 -20.81 2.40
CA ASP A 1034 38.24 -22.16 2.93
C ASP A 1034 38.07 -22.19 4.47
N GLY A 1035 38.98 -21.55 5.22
CA GLY A 1035 38.90 -21.39 6.67
C GLY A 1035 37.83 -20.40 7.16
N SER A 1036 37.31 -19.54 6.27
CA SER A 1036 36.17 -18.65 6.55
C SER A 1036 34.86 -19.44 6.43
N PHE A 1037 34.72 -20.22 5.34
CA PHE A 1037 33.58 -21.08 5.09
C PHE A 1037 33.35 -22.08 6.25
N GLN A 1038 34.41 -22.65 6.84
CA GLN A 1038 34.29 -23.58 7.99
C GLN A 1038 33.53 -23.02 9.20
N MET A 1039 33.54 -21.70 9.43
CA MET A 1039 32.84 -21.08 10.57
C MET A 1039 31.31 -21.18 10.47
N THR A 1040 30.78 -21.18 9.23
CA THR A 1040 29.35 -21.02 8.97
C THR A 1040 28.76 -22.01 7.96
N ALA A 1041 29.56 -22.95 7.46
CA ALA A 1041 29.25 -23.92 6.40
C ALA A 1041 27.85 -24.56 6.47
N GLN A 1042 27.36 -24.81 7.69
CA GLN A 1042 26.02 -25.33 7.96
C GLN A 1042 24.89 -24.52 7.30
N GLU A 1043 25.05 -23.21 7.07
CA GLU A 1043 24.03 -22.38 6.41
C GLU A 1043 23.80 -22.73 4.93
N LEU A 1044 24.72 -23.50 4.33
CA LEU A 1044 24.49 -24.14 3.03
C LEU A 1044 23.26 -25.06 3.05
N SER A 1045 22.95 -25.69 4.20
CA SER A 1045 21.71 -26.46 4.37
C SER A 1045 20.46 -25.58 4.31
N THR A 1046 20.50 -24.35 4.84
CA THR A 1046 19.41 -23.38 4.75
C THR A 1046 19.21 -22.90 3.31
N ILE A 1047 20.30 -22.66 2.56
CA ILE A 1047 20.27 -22.32 1.13
C ILE A 1047 19.58 -23.44 0.33
N ILE A 1048 19.99 -24.69 0.53
CA ILE A 1048 19.43 -25.88 -0.13
C ILE A 1048 17.95 -26.09 0.25
N HIS A 1049 17.62 -26.02 1.54
CA HIS A 1049 16.26 -26.22 2.04
C HIS A 1049 15.26 -25.19 1.46
N ASN A 1050 15.67 -23.92 1.44
CA ASN A 1050 14.88 -22.82 0.89
C ASN A 1050 15.01 -22.68 -0.64
N ARG A 1051 15.83 -23.51 -1.31
CA ARG A 1051 16.07 -23.52 -2.76
C ARG A 1051 16.52 -22.16 -3.31
N VAL A 1052 17.46 -21.52 -2.63
CA VAL A 1052 17.90 -20.16 -2.95
C VAL A 1052 18.99 -20.19 -4.03
N ASP A 1053 18.83 -19.40 -5.09
CA ASP A 1053 19.79 -19.36 -6.20
C ASP A 1053 21.11 -18.67 -5.79
N VAL A 1054 22.20 -19.43 -5.68
CA VAL A 1054 23.53 -18.94 -5.25
C VAL A 1054 24.65 -19.68 -5.98
N ILE A 1055 25.65 -18.93 -6.45
CA ILE A 1055 26.94 -19.43 -6.93
C ILE A 1055 27.97 -19.16 -5.83
N ILE A 1056 28.79 -20.15 -5.48
CA ILE A 1056 29.79 -20.10 -4.41
C ILE A 1056 31.11 -20.64 -4.97
N PHE A 1057 32.15 -19.82 -4.90
CA PHE A 1057 33.54 -20.23 -5.10
C PHE A 1057 34.24 -20.20 -3.73
N ILE A 1058 34.74 -21.35 -3.30
CA ILE A 1058 35.59 -21.49 -2.12
C ILE A 1058 37.04 -21.43 -2.60
N ILE A 1059 37.79 -20.46 -2.11
CA ILE A 1059 39.22 -20.30 -2.37
C ILE A 1059 39.96 -21.23 -1.40
N ASN A 1060 40.44 -22.35 -1.93
CA ASN A 1060 41.08 -23.43 -1.18
C ASN A 1060 42.60 -23.36 -1.34
N ASN A 1061 43.21 -22.50 -0.52
CA ASN A 1061 44.64 -22.36 -0.30
C ASN A 1061 45.09 -22.97 1.05
N SER A 1062 44.35 -23.96 1.57
CA SER A 1062 44.71 -24.72 2.77
C SER A 1062 44.89 -23.86 4.03
N GLY A 1063 43.92 -22.96 4.27
CA GLY A 1063 43.78 -22.21 5.51
C GLY A 1063 44.13 -20.73 5.43
N TYR A 1064 44.59 -20.19 6.55
CA TYR A 1064 44.63 -18.75 6.85
C TYR A 1064 45.82 -18.04 6.19
N THR A 1065 45.85 -18.01 4.85
CA THR A 1065 46.97 -17.46 4.07
C THR A 1065 47.16 -15.95 4.26
N TYR A 1066 46.13 -15.18 4.55
CA TYR A 1066 46.27 -13.74 4.86
C TYR A 1066 47.04 -13.56 6.18
N GLU A 1067 46.72 -14.39 7.17
CA GLU A 1067 47.34 -14.44 8.48
C GLU A 1067 48.79 -14.96 8.41
N ARG A 1068 49.09 -15.95 7.55
CA ARG A 1068 50.47 -16.42 7.25
C ARG A 1068 51.40 -15.29 6.83
N TYR A 1069 50.93 -14.42 5.93
CA TYR A 1069 51.72 -13.29 5.45
C TYR A 1069 51.88 -12.19 6.50
N ILE A 1070 50.95 -12.08 7.47
CA ILE A 1070 51.11 -11.20 8.66
C ILE A 1070 52.13 -11.80 9.63
N HIS A 1071 51.93 -13.04 10.10
CA HIS A 1071 52.82 -13.70 11.05
C HIS A 1071 52.69 -15.23 11.02
N GLY A 1072 53.83 -15.93 11.10
CA GLY A 1072 53.89 -17.39 11.19
C GLY A 1072 53.51 -18.10 9.90
N MET A 1073 54.23 -17.82 8.81
CA MET A 1073 54.02 -18.38 7.47
C MET A 1073 53.74 -19.90 7.49
N ASP A 1074 54.53 -20.65 8.26
CA ASP A 1074 54.50 -22.11 8.36
C ASP A 1074 53.96 -22.63 9.70
N GLU A 1075 53.39 -21.76 10.54
CA GLU A 1075 52.88 -22.13 11.87
C GLU A 1075 51.52 -22.85 11.81
N GLU A 1076 51.35 -23.84 12.71
CA GLU A 1076 50.18 -24.75 12.72
C GLU A 1076 48.85 -24.01 12.97
N TYR A 1077 48.86 -22.88 13.68
CA TYR A 1077 47.63 -22.11 13.94
C TYR A 1077 47.03 -21.46 12.68
N ASN A 1078 47.78 -21.39 11.58
CA ASN A 1078 47.28 -20.93 10.28
C ASN A 1078 46.75 -22.09 9.39
N ASP A 1079 47.01 -23.36 9.76
CA ASP A 1079 46.46 -24.53 9.07
C ASP A 1079 44.99 -24.78 9.48
N VAL A 1080 44.18 -25.29 8.55
CA VAL A 1080 42.78 -25.68 8.80
C VAL A 1080 42.54 -27.14 8.48
N ALA A 1081 41.48 -27.73 9.01
CA ALA A 1081 41.11 -29.11 8.71
C ALA A 1081 40.80 -29.27 7.20
N PRO A 1082 41.46 -30.18 6.45
CA PRO A 1082 41.31 -30.28 5.00
C PRO A 1082 39.99 -30.97 4.61
N TRP A 1083 38.90 -30.20 4.56
CA TRP A 1083 37.59 -30.69 4.17
C TRP A 1083 37.49 -30.90 2.65
N ASN A 1084 36.68 -31.88 2.22
CA ASN A 1084 36.26 -31.97 0.83
C ASN A 1084 35.03 -31.07 0.61
N TYR A 1085 35.26 -29.78 0.37
CA TYR A 1085 34.19 -28.80 0.23
C TYR A 1085 33.19 -29.13 -0.90
N SER A 1086 33.67 -29.73 -2.01
CA SER A 1086 32.80 -30.17 -3.11
C SER A 1086 31.79 -31.27 -2.71
N ALA A 1087 32.04 -31.99 -1.62
CA ALA A 1087 31.11 -32.98 -1.07
C ALA A 1087 30.08 -32.39 -0.10
N ALA A 1088 30.18 -31.11 0.30
CA ALA A 1088 29.29 -30.52 1.31
C ALA A 1088 27.80 -30.56 0.92
N SER A 1089 27.48 -30.41 -0.37
CA SER A 1089 26.11 -30.56 -0.88
C SER A 1089 25.53 -31.98 -0.68
N GLN A 1090 26.37 -33.02 -0.67
CA GLN A 1090 25.95 -34.40 -0.43
C GLN A 1090 25.58 -34.62 1.04
N LEU A 1091 26.27 -33.94 1.96
CA LEU A 1091 25.99 -33.98 3.41
C LEU A 1091 24.71 -33.21 3.76
N PHE A 1092 24.52 -32.01 3.18
CA PHE A 1092 23.37 -31.16 3.50
C PHE A 1092 22.11 -31.44 2.66
N GLY A 1093 22.23 -32.22 1.58
CA GLY A 1093 21.12 -32.79 0.82
C GLY A 1093 21.02 -32.30 -0.63
N GLN A 1094 20.47 -33.15 -1.50
CA GLN A 1094 20.31 -32.87 -2.93
C GLN A 1094 18.86 -33.17 -3.39
N PRO A 1095 17.91 -32.25 -3.17
CA PRO A 1095 16.50 -32.47 -3.50
C PRO A 1095 16.25 -32.25 -5.01
N GLU A 1096 15.71 -33.26 -5.70
CA GLU A 1096 15.48 -33.29 -7.17
C GLU A 1096 14.87 -32.01 -7.78
N SER A 1097 14.02 -31.32 -7.02
CA SER A 1097 13.36 -30.06 -7.39
C SER A 1097 14.27 -28.81 -7.46
N TYR A 1098 15.58 -28.93 -7.18
CA TYR A 1098 16.53 -27.82 -7.10
C TYR A 1098 17.88 -28.26 -7.67
N PRO A 1099 18.36 -27.65 -8.78
CA PRO A 1099 19.60 -28.08 -9.40
C PRO A 1099 20.79 -27.78 -8.49
N ILE A 1100 21.71 -28.72 -8.37
CA ILE A 1100 22.97 -28.55 -7.65
C ILE A 1100 24.12 -29.00 -8.56
N GLN A 1101 25.01 -28.08 -8.87
CA GLN A 1101 26.29 -28.35 -9.52
C GLN A 1101 27.38 -28.16 -8.47
N SER A 1102 28.10 -29.22 -8.10
CA SER A 1102 29.27 -29.08 -7.23
C SER A 1102 30.46 -29.88 -7.74
N CYS A 1103 31.63 -29.28 -7.61
CA CYS A 1103 32.87 -29.79 -8.18
C CYS A 1103 34.09 -29.22 -7.45
N ARG A 1104 35.23 -29.88 -7.68
CA ARG A 1104 36.57 -29.39 -7.36
C ARG A 1104 37.27 -29.02 -8.66
N VAL A 1105 38.05 -27.95 -8.62
CA VAL A 1105 38.63 -27.26 -9.77
C VAL A 1105 40.09 -26.95 -9.45
N GLU A 1106 41.02 -27.54 -10.22
CA GLU A 1106 42.47 -27.42 -9.98
C GLU A 1106 43.20 -26.74 -11.16
N THR A 1107 42.56 -26.61 -12.33
CA THR A 1107 43.16 -26.04 -13.54
C THR A 1107 42.25 -25.01 -14.21
N TRP A 1108 42.83 -24.12 -15.03
CA TRP A 1108 42.06 -23.14 -15.82
C TRP A 1108 41.00 -23.79 -16.71
N LYS A 1109 41.31 -24.95 -17.30
CA LYS A 1109 40.38 -25.77 -18.08
C LYS A 1109 39.18 -26.27 -17.28
N ASP A 1110 39.38 -26.59 -16.00
CA ASP A 1110 38.30 -26.97 -15.10
C ASP A 1110 37.42 -25.77 -14.72
N LEU A 1111 38.04 -24.60 -14.51
CA LEU A 1111 37.32 -23.36 -14.23
C LEU A 1111 36.48 -22.93 -15.45
N ASP A 1112 37.07 -22.91 -16.66
CA ASP A 1112 36.36 -22.60 -17.91
C ASP A 1112 35.14 -23.49 -18.13
N ARG A 1113 35.25 -24.79 -17.82
CA ARG A 1113 34.14 -25.75 -17.91
C ARG A 1113 32.97 -25.39 -16.98
N ILE A 1114 33.22 -24.72 -15.85
CA ILE A 1114 32.17 -24.23 -14.95
C ILE A 1114 31.67 -22.85 -15.37
N LEU A 1115 32.56 -21.92 -15.73
CA LEU A 1115 32.21 -20.56 -16.16
C LEU A 1115 31.42 -20.52 -17.49
N ASN A 1116 31.51 -21.57 -18.30
CA ASN A 1116 30.70 -21.78 -19.51
C ASN A 1116 29.53 -22.75 -19.32
N SER A 1117 29.22 -23.19 -18.08
CA SER A 1117 28.12 -24.12 -17.80
C SER A 1117 26.78 -23.41 -17.62
N GLU A 1118 25.68 -24.08 -18.00
CA GLU A 1118 24.34 -23.51 -17.98
C GLU A 1118 23.90 -23.02 -16.59
N CYS A 1119 24.22 -23.77 -15.52
CA CYS A 1119 23.89 -23.41 -14.15
C CYS A 1119 24.56 -22.10 -13.71
N PHE A 1120 25.85 -21.92 -14.04
CA PHE A 1120 26.58 -20.68 -13.77
C PHE A 1120 26.07 -19.51 -14.64
N ILE A 1121 25.81 -19.74 -15.94
CA ILE A 1121 25.34 -18.70 -16.87
C ILE A 1121 23.95 -18.19 -16.47
N GLN A 1122 23.02 -19.09 -16.12
CA GLN A 1122 21.67 -18.72 -15.70
C GLN A 1122 21.58 -18.29 -14.22
N GLY A 1123 22.57 -18.67 -13.40
CA GLY A 1123 22.51 -18.51 -11.94
C GLY A 1123 21.28 -19.18 -11.34
N LYS A 1124 21.09 -20.47 -11.64
CA LYS A 1124 19.96 -21.27 -11.15
C LYS A 1124 20.44 -22.45 -10.33
N GLY A 1125 19.84 -22.63 -9.15
CA GLY A 1125 20.25 -23.65 -8.19
C GLY A 1125 21.43 -23.24 -7.32
N LEU A 1126 22.11 -24.24 -6.76
CA LEU A 1126 23.40 -24.09 -6.09
C LEU A 1126 24.52 -24.46 -7.06
N THR A 1127 25.44 -23.53 -7.33
CA THR A 1127 26.74 -23.86 -7.93
C THR A 1127 27.82 -23.73 -6.85
N LEU A 1128 28.49 -24.82 -6.48
CA LEU A 1128 29.48 -24.86 -5.39
C LEU A 1128 30.83 -25.38 -5.90
N VAL A 1129 31.82 -24.50 -5.99
CA VAL A 1129 33.12 -24.75 -6.62
C VAL A 1129 34.24 -24.69 -5.56
N ASP A 1130 34.91 -25.82 -5.35
CA ASP A 1130 36.14 -25.94 -4.54
C ASP A 1130 37.35 -25.60 -5.44
N VAL A 1131 37.84 -24.35 -5.37
CA VAL A 1131 38.90 -23.81 -6.25
C VAL A 1131 40.26 -23.94 -5.56
N VAL A 1132 41.06 -24.90 -6.00
CA VAL A 1132 42.35 -25.22 -5.39
C VAL A 1132 43.43 -24.25 -5.89
N MET A 1133 44.17 -23.66 -4.95
CA MET A 1133 45.31 -22.78 -5.20
C MET A 1133 46.49 -23.21 -4.32
N ASP A 1134 47.68 -22.63 -4.52
CA ASP A 1134 48.85 -22.93 -3.68
C ASP A 1134 48.68 -22.34 -2.26
N LYS A 1135 49.25 -23.01 -1.24
CA LYS A 1135 49.17 -22.65 0.18
C LYS A 1135 49.62 -21.22 0.49
N TYR A 1136 50.56 -20.70 -0.31
CA TYR A 1136 51.16 -19.39 -0.16
C TYR A 1136 50.73 -18.41 -1.26
N ASP A 1137 49.73 -18.76 -2.08
CA ASP A 1137 49.26 -17.92 -3.16
C ASP A 1137 48.35 -16.79 -2.65
N ILE A 1138 48.78 -15.57 -2.97
CA ILE A 1138 48.12 -14.31 -2.70
C ILE A 1138 48.60 -13.31 -3.76
N SER A 1139 47.78 -12.31 -4.08
CA SER A 1139 48.13 -11.29 -5.07
C SER A 1139 49.52 -10.69 -4.81
N GLU A 1140 50.39 -10.67 -5.83
CA GLU A 1140 51.79 -10.22 -5.68
C GLU A 1140 51.84 -8.77 -5.18
N LYS A 1141 50.91 -7.92 -5.64
CA LYS A 1141 50.72 -6.55 -5.16
C LYS A 1141 50.43 -6.49 -3.66
N ALA A 1142 49.66 -7.43 -3.13
CA ALA A 1142 49.24 -7.43 -1.73
C ALA A 1142 50.37 -7.79 -0.75
N LYS A 1143 51.45 -8.44 -1.20
CA LYS A 1143 52.61 -8.76 -0.34
C LYS A 1143 53.19 -7.52 0.35
N VAL A 1144 53.13 -6.37 -0.32
CA VAL A 1144 53.55 -5.07 0.23
C VAL A 1144 52.71 -4.63 1.44
N LEU A 1145 51.40 -4.92 1.47
CA LEU A 1145 50.53 -4.63 2.63
C LEU A 1145 50.96 -5.44 3.85
N PHE A 1146 51.23 -6.73 3.66
CA PHE A 1146 51.67 -7.62 4.74
C PHE A 1146 53.07 -7.29 5.23
N GLU A 1147 53.95 -6.87 4.32
CA GLU A 1147 55.24 -6.28 4.66
C GLU A 1147 55.13 -5.01 5.53
N PHE A 1148 54.02 -4.27 5.51
CA PHE A 1148 53.77 -3.18 6.47
C PHE A 1148 53.16 -3.70 7.77
N ALA A 1149 52.16 -4.58 7.71
CA ALA A 1149 51.51 -5.15 8.89
C ALA A 1149 52.50 -5.91 9.80
N GLY A 1150 53.32 -6.80 9.23
CA GLY A 1150 54.36 -7.55 9.95
C GLY A 1150 55.56 -6.72 10.44
N LYS A 1151 55.60 -5.41 10.13
CA LYS A 1151 56.55 -4.44 10.72
C LYS A 1151 55.91 -3.58 11.84
N GLN A 1152 54.61 -3.75 12.11
CA GLN A 1152 53.87 -3.09 13.19
C GLN A 1152 53.57 -4.03 14.38
N LEU A 1153 53.75 -5.34 14.19
CA LEU A 1153 53.79 -6.37 15.24
C LEU A 1153 55.18 -6.46 15.88
#